data_AF-A0A840IKW5-F1
#
_entry.id   AF-A0A840IKW5-F1
#
_cell.length_a   1.000
_cell.length_b   1.000
_cell.length_c   1.000
_cell.angle_alpha   90.00
_cell.angle_beta   90.00
_cell.angle_gamma   90.00
#
_symmetry.space_group_name_H-M   'P 1'
#
loop_
_entity.id
_entity.type
_entity.pdbx_description
1 polymer ?
#
loop_
_entity_poly.entity_id
_entity_poly.type
_entity_poly.pdbx_seq_one_letter_code
_entity_poly.pdbx_strand_id
1 'polypeptide(L)'
;MPRIPLPRTRGTRLTALAAVVVVVAAAVVVWTTSDSGPAPVRTQDAFAELPAAPGSTERVRIDTTTYYPEQTPAPAVLLAHGFGGDKTSVDPQARELAERGFLVLTWSARGFGRSTGKIGLNDPDGEVADASRLIDRLLAGHDVATGADGAPELAVTGASYGGALSLLLAGTDQRVRAIAPVITYNDLAQGLVPNAAAQADRTARTPAAGAFAADGVFKKSWAGIFFSAGSGATASGSSSAEAPEAGQETSDNGDTAGNSGTSPQAAAPPGGQPGRAQPPAADPCGRFTAEVCQAYTELSTTGKAGAQTTALLRRVSPASVTGRITVPTLLVQGESDTLFGLDQSDATARQITAAGGPVRTIWYTGGHDGGVPGPQLRGKIGDFLWSALTGDGDPGKGFSYDVQGTLRANGTPSVRTISADAYPGLAGGSTERRQVTLAGPTQNAVRPAGANPAAVSGIPGLNGLAAGSSRLAPLFGSDPPGQSAQFAAAPFDSQVLVAGSSTVRLRIAADPAHPLPEAVLFAKLYDVGTDGTRVLPANAVAPLRVSGLPADGTPVDVTVTLPGVVRPVEAGHSLRLVVGTTDQSYSVPAQPGVFRIGLAPGSALQVPVVPGTSAGAPAPVGQLIGIGATLVVAVAVLLVAAVRRRRSHDVDPELAGTPLVITGLRKQYAGGFVAVKDLSFRVEPGQVLGLLGPNGAGKTTTLRMLMGLITPTAGEIRVFGHRITPGAPVLSRIGSFVEGSGFLPHLSGKANLELYWAATGRPADKAHFTEALEIAGLGDAVHRRVKTYSQGMRQRLAIAQAMLGLPELMVLDEPTNGLDPPQIHQMREVLQRYAATGRTVVVSSHLLAEVEQTCSHVVVMHRGTLVASGEVGELAAASGEATFRVGDPAAAAAALKAMDGVSDVEVEGDLVHAGLDGLPRAEAVAALVRAGVAVEQAGPRRRLEDAFLQLVGEDS
;
A
#
# COMPACT_ATOMS: atom_id res chain seq x y z
N MET A 1 -1.58 7.08 -51.65
CA MET A 1 -0.97 6.00 -50.85
C MET A 1 -1.70 4.69 -51.15
N PRO A 2 -0.99 3.57 -51.35
CA PRO A 2 -1.55 2.34 -51.88
C PRO A 2 -2.43 1.62 -50.84
N ARG A 3 -3.51 1.00 -51.31
CA ARG A 3 -4.39 0.13 -50.52
C ARG A 3 -3.58 -1.08 -50.05
N ILE A 4 -3.28 -1.14 -48.76
CA ILE A 4 -2.70 -2.34 -48.13
C ILE A 4 -3.83 -3.39 -48.02
N PRO A 5 -3.70 -4.58 -48.63
CA PRO A 5 -4.69 -5.65 -48.48
C PRO A 5 -4.51 -6.31 -47.11
N LEU A 6 -5.57 -6.31 -46.29
CA LEU A 6 -5.57 -7.08 -45.04
C LEU A 6 -5.88 -8.57 -45.33
N PRO A 7 -5.21 -9.53 -44.66
CA PRO A 7 -5.24 -10.95 -45.04
C PRO A 7 -6.52 -11.65 -44.59
N ARG A 8 -7.00 -12.61 -45.39
CA ARG A 8 -8.29 -13.30 -45.23
C ARG A 8 -8.22 -14.69 -44.57
N THR A 9 -7.10 -15.14 -44.02
CA THR A 9 -6.94 -16.54 -43.58
C THR A 9 -6.75 -16.70 -42.07
N ARG A 10 -7.35 -17.77 -41.50
CA ARG A 10 -7.31 -18.15 -40.06
C ARG A 10 -5.90 -18.14 -39.44
N GLY A 11 -4.85 -18.35 -40.24
CA GLY A 11 -3.45 -18.34 -39.77
C GLY A 11 -2.92 -16.98 -39.30
N THR A 12 -3.45 -15.86 -39.80
CA THR A 12 -2.97 -14.52 -39.39
C THR A 12 -3.57 -14.04 -38.06
N ARG A 13 -4.74 -14.57 -37.68
CA ARG A 13 -5.33 -14.34 -36.35
C ARG A 13 -4.62 -15.13 -35.26
N LEU A 14 -4.15 -16.33 -35.58
CA LEU A 14 -3.35 -17.17 -34.68
C LEU A 14 -1.95 -16.59 -34.45
N THR A 15 -1.32 -16.01 -35.46
CA THR A 15 0.00 -15.36 -35.32
C THR A 15 -0.06 -14.05 -34.55
N ALA A 16 -1.11 -13.24 -34.73
CA ALA A 16 -1.32 -12.05 -33.90
C ALA A 16 -1.64 -12.41 -32.43
N LEU A 17 -2.44 -13.46 -32.19
CA LEU A 17 -2.71 -13.97 -30.85
C LEU A 17 -1.45 -14.57 -30.20
N ALA A 18 -0.67 -15.33 -30.97
CA ALA A 18 0.60 -15.88 -30.52
C ALA A 18 1.62 -14.79 -30.21
N ALA A 19 1.69 -13.72 -31.02
CA ALA A 19 2.56 -12.57 -30.73
C ALA A 19 2.14 -11.86 -29.43
N VAL A 20 0.84 -11.67 -29.19
CA VAL A 20 0.35 -11.09 -27.92
C VAL A 20 0.61 -12.02 -26.74
N VAL A 21 0.39 -13.34 -26.89
CA VAL A 21 0.70 -14.33 -25.85
C VAL A 21 2.20 -14.40 -25.57
N VAL A 22 3.05 -14.28 -26.59
CA VAL A 22 4.52 -14.24 -26.43
C VAL A 22 4.95 -12.94 -25.77
N VAL A 23 4.33 -11.79 -26.08
CA VAL A 23 4.64 -10.52 -25.41
C VAL A 23 4.15 -10.52 -23.96
N VAL A 24 2.96 -11.08 -23.69
CA VAL A 24 2.44 -11.22 -22.32
C VAL A 24 3.23 -12.26 -21.54
N ALA A 25 3.60 -13.38 -22.16
CA ALA A 25 4.46 -14.38 -21.55
C ALA A 25 5.89 -13.84 -21.34
N ALA A 26 6.43 -13.04 -22.25
CA ALA A 26 7.71 -12.36 -22.05
C ALA A 26 7.62 -11.29 -20.96
N ALA A 27 6.51 -10.56 -20.86
CA ALA A 27 6.28 -9.60 -19.77
C ALA A 27 6.09 -10.32 -18.41
N VAL A 28 5.39 -11.46 -18.38
CA VAL A 28 5.23 -12.30 -17.19
C VAL A 28 6.55 -12.98 -16.82
N VAL A 29 7.32 -13.48 -17.79
CA VAL A 29 8.66 -14.03 -17.57
C VAL A 29 9.57 -12.93 -17.05
N VAL A 30 9.65 -11.76 -17.67
CA VAL A 30 10.43 -10.62 -17.16
C VAL A 30 9.98 -10.21 -15.76
N TRP A 31 8.68 -10.24 -15.45
CA TRP A 31 8.13 -9.91 -14.13
C TRP A 31 8.36 -11.01 -13.08
N THR A 32 8.44 -12.27 -13.48
CA THR A 32 8.70 -13.42 -12.60
C THR A 32 10.19 -13.76 -12.47
N THR A 33 11.02 -13.37 -13.44
CA THR A 33 12.49 -13.51 -13.40
C THR A 33 13.19 -12.28 -12.84
N SER A 34 12.48 -11.16 -12.64
CA SER A 34 13.00 -10.01 -11.89
C SER A 34 13.00 -10.23 -10.36
N ASP A 35 12.50 -11.38 -9.90
CA ASP A 35 12.43 -11.74 -8.47
C ASP A 35 13.23 -13.03 -8.16
N SER A 36 14.33 -13.25 -8.88
CA SER A 36 15.45 -13.98 -8.29
C SER A 36 16.07 -13.05 -7.25
N GLY A 37 15.68 -13.21 -5.98
CA GLY A 37 16.33 -12.53 -4.87
C GLY A 37 17.86 -12.64 -4.96
N PRO A 38 18.61 -11.68 -4.40
CA PRO A 38 20.06 -11.64 -4.52
C PRO A 38 20.69 -12.99 -4.17
N ALA A 39 21.74 -13.38 -4.89
CA ALA A 39 22.45 -14.62 -4.60
C ALA A 39 22.85 -14.64 -3.11
N PRO A 40 22.70 -15.78 -2.41
CA PRO A 40 22.95 -15.83 -0.98
C PRO A 40 24.42 -15.44 -0.70
N VAL A 41 24.61 -14.35 0.04
CA VAL A 41 25.93 -13.87 0.49
C VAL A 41 26.62 -14.99 1.26
N ARG A 42 27.78 -15.45 0.77
CA ARG A 42 28.59 -16.44 1.46
C ARG A 42 29.25 -15.80 2.68
N THR A 43 29.17 -16.46 3.84
CA THR A 43 29.80 -15.99 5.07
C THR A 43 30.82 -17.00 5.61
N GLN A 44 31.79 -16.52 6.38
CA GLN A 44 32.77 -17.34 7.10
C GLN A 44 32.97 -16.81 8.51
N ASP A 45 32.58 -17.61 9.51
CA ASP A 45 32.87 -17.34 10.92
C ASP A 45 34.27 -17.83 11.31
N ALA A 46 34.99 -17.03 12.09
CA ALA A 46 36.31 -17.40 12.60
C ALA A 46 36.60 -16.70 13.94
N PHE A 47 37.56 -17.25 14.69
CA PHE A 47 38.16 -16.55 15.84
C PHE A 47 39.55 -16.01 15.49
N ALA A 48 39.81 -14.78 15.92
CA ALA A 48 41.13 -14.17 15.91
C ALA A 48 41.73 -14.15 17.30
N GLU A 49 42.80 -14.93 17.48
CA GLU A 49 43.68 -14.82 18.63
C GLU A 49 44.54 -13.57 18.44
N LEU A 50 44.42 -12.58 19.32
CA LEU A 50 45.17 -11.31 19.28
C LEU A 50 45.84 -11.05 20.64
N PRO A 51 46.93 -10.27 20.73
CA PRO A 51 47.55 -9.93 22.02
C PRO A 51 46.62 -9.13 22.94
N ALA A 52 46.63 -9.42 24.24
CA ALA A 52 45.84 -8.69 25.23
C ALA A 52 46.30 -7.23 25.42
N ALA A 53 47.56 -6.92 25.14
CA ALA A 53 48.10 -5.57 25.10
C ALA A 53 49.33 -5.55 24.16
N PRO A 54 49.81 -4.37 23.71
CA PRO A 54 51.04 -4.27 22.94
C PRO A 54 52.20 -4.96 23.67
N GLY A 55 52.84 -5.94 23.00
CA GLY A 55 53.96 -6.72 23.58
C GLY A 55 53.57 -7.81 24.59
N SER A 56 52.28 -8.00 24.90
CA SER A 56 51.82 -9.03 25.84
C SER A 56 51.84 -10.44 25.21
N THR A 57 52.18 -11.44 26.02
CA THR A 57 52.06 -12.87 25.68
C THR A 57 50.65 -13.41 25.91
N GLU A 58 49.83 -12.73 26.72
CA GLU A 58 48.43 -13.07 26.93
C GLU A 58 47.62 -12.81 25.65
N ARG A 59 46.63 -13.67 25.37
CA ARG A 59 45.81 -13.61 24.15
C ARG A 59 44.34 -13.36 24.48
N VAL A 60 43.71 -12.52 23.67
CA VAL A 60 42.25 -12.36 23.59
C VAL A 60 41.74 -13.00 22.32
N ARG A 61 40.52 -13.54 22.37
CA ARG A 61 39.84 -14.14 21.24
C ARG A 61 38.77 -13.19 20.75
N ILE A 62 38.86 -12.81 19.48
CA ILE A 62 37.92 -11.92 18.81
C ILE A 62 37.09 -12.74 17.83
N ASP A 63 35.77 -12.75 18.02
CA ASP A 63 34.81 -13.43 17.17
C ASP A 63 34.54 -12.59 15.90
N THR A 64 34.75 -13.17 14.72
CA THR A 64 34.73 -12.47 13.42
C THR A 64 33.83 -13.17 12.42
N THR A 65 33.25 -12.41 11.49
CA THR A 65 32.55 -12.93 10.30
C THR A 65 32.96 -12.16 9.07
N THR A 66 33.43 -12.88 8.05
CA THR A 66 33.70 -12.34 6.72
C THR A 66 32.53 -12.64 5.78
N TYR A 67 32.06 -11.62 5.05
CA TYR A 67 31.00 -11.71 4.04
C TYR A 67 31.63 -11.50 2.67
N TYR A 68 31.33 -12.41 1.75
CA TYR A 68 31.93 -12.44 0.44
C TYR A 68 30.97 -11.90 -0.63
N PRO A 69 31.45 -10.99 -1.49
CA PRO A 69 30.73 -10.61 -2.70
C PRO A 69 30.80 -11.74 -3.74
N GLU A 70 30.07 -11.59 -4.85
CA GLU A 70 30.08 -12.57 -5.94
C GLU A 70 31.45 -12.71 -6.62
N GLN A 71 32.24 -11.64 -6.65
CA GLN A 71 33.54 -11.60 -7.35
C GLN A 71 34.63 -11.02 -6.45
N THR A 72 35.81 -11.64 -6.48
CA THR A 72 37.05 -11.14 -5.85
C THR A 72 38.21 -11.19 -6.86
N PRO A 73 39.23 -10.32 -6.76
CA PRO A 73 39.48 -9.31 -5.72
C PRO A 73 38.42 -8.22 -5.65
N ALA A 74 38.11 -7.74 -4.44
CA ALA A 74 37.07 -6.73 -4.21
C ALA A 74 37.51 -5.65 -3.21
N PRO A 75 36.97 -4.42 -3.29
CA PRO A 75 37.14 -3.43 -2.23
C PRO A 75 36.60 -3.98 -0.91
N ALA A 76 37.28 -3.68 0.19
CA ALA A 76 36.97 -4.24 1.50
C ALA A 76 36.43 -3.20 2.48
N VAL A 77 35.50 -3.63 3.34
CA VAL A 77 34.93 -2.80 4.41
C VAL A 77 35.06 -3.50 5.75
N LEU A 78 35.71 -2.86 6.72
CA LEU A 78 35.59 -3.23 8.13
C LEU A 78 34.33 -2.55 8.69
N LEU A 79 33.37 -3.36 9.13
CA LEU A 79 32.11 -2.89 9.69
C LEU A 79 32.06 -3.17 11.20
N ALA A 80 32.25 -2.11 11.98
CA ALA A 80 32.28 -2.15 13.43
C ALA A 80 30.89 -1.98 14.05
N HIS A 81 30.60 -2.76 15.10
CA HIS A 81 29.31 -2.71 15.80
C HIS A 81 29.17 -1.50 16.74
N GLY A 82 27.93 -1.11 17.01
CA GLY A 82 27.60 -0.10 18.01
C GLY A 82 27.75 -0.63 19.45
N PHE A 83 27.77 0.26 20.44
CA PHE A 83 27.94 -0.14 21.84
C PHE A 83 26.78 -1.03 22.31
N GLY A 84 27.08 -2.11 23.02
CA GLY A 84 26.07 -3.08 23.47
C GLY A 84 25.64 -4.09 22.40
N GLY A 85 26.01 -3.86 21.13
CA GLY A 85 25.90 -4.84 20.05
C GLY A 85 27.10 -5.78 19.96
N ASP A 86 27.10 -6.59 18.92
CA ASP A 86 28.20 -7.49 18.54
C ASP A 86 28.20 -7.70 17.01
N LYS A 87 29.01 -8.63 16.48
CA LYS A 87 29.08 -8.89 15.03
C LYS A 87 27.72 -9.20 14.38
N THR A 88 26.79 -9.78 15.13
CA THR A 88 25.46 -10.16 14.63
C THR A 88 24.53 -8.96 14.50
N SER A 89 24.75 -7.91 15.31
CA SER A 89 23.96 -6.68 15.26
C SER A 89 24.13 -5.89 13.96
N VAL A 90 25.21 -6.18 13.21
CA VAL A 90 25.53 -5.54 11.93
C VAL A 90 25.40 -6.49 10.72
N ASP A 91 24.87 -7.70 10.91
CA ASP A 91 24.70 -8.70 9.84
C ASP A 91 23.87 -8.17 8.65
N PRO A 92 22.74 -7.48 8.85
CA PRO A 92 21.97 -6.95 7.72
C PRO A 92 22.77 -5.96 6.87
N GLN A 93 23.50 -5.03 7.51
CA GLN A 93 24.32 -4.04 6.79
C GLN A 93 25.53 -4.69 6.12
N ALA A 94 26.11 -5.73 6.73
CA ALA A 94 27.21 -6.48 6.15
C ALA A 94 26.80 -7.21 4.87
N ARG A 95 25.59 -7.78 4.85
CA ARG A 95 25.01 -8.42 3.65
C ARG A 95 24.71 -7.39 2.56
N GLU A 96 24.08 -6.27 2.90
CA GLU A 96 23.81 -5.18 1.94
C GLU A 96 25.10 -4.67 1.27
N LEU A 97 26.20 -4.56 2.03
CA LEU A 97 27.51 -4.17 1.48
C LEU A 97 28.13 -5.30 0.64
N ALA A 98 28.01 -6.57 1.05
CA ALA A 98 28.51 -7.69 0.25
C ALA A 98 27.77 -7.84 -1.09
N GLU A 99 26.45 -7.63 -1.09
CA GLU A 99 25.62 -7.59 -2.30
C GLU A 99 26.00 -6.42 -3.23
N ARG A 100 26.53 -5.33 -2.67
CA ARG A 100 27.11 -4.20 -3.43
C ARG A 100 28.50 -4.47 -3.99
N GLY A 101 29.08 -5.64 -3.71
CA GLY A 101 30.39 -6.03 -4.22
C GLY A 101 31.55 -5.83 -3.23
N PHE A 102 31.29 -5.49 -1.96
CA PHE A 102 32.35 -5.36 -0.96
C PHE A 102 32.70 -6.70 -0.30
N LEU A 103 33.98 -6.92 -0.03
CA LEU A 103 34.40 -7.90 0.99
C LEU A 103 34.23 -7.29 2.38
N VAL A 104 33.31 -7.80 3.20
CA VAL A 104 33.01 -7.18 4.49
C VAL A 104 33.53 -8.03 5.65
N LEU A 105 34.29 -7.41 6.56
CA LEU A 105 34.71 -8.03 7.81
C LEU A 105 33.99 -7.37 8.98
N THR A 106 33.22 -8.16 9.73
CA THR A 106 32.61 -7.75 11.01
C THR A 106 33.26 -8.52 12.16
N TRP A 107 33.21 -7.96 13.36
CA TRP A 107 33.70 -8.64 14.55
C TRP A 107 32.98 -8.17 15.81
N SER A 108 33.05 -8.96 16.87
CA SER A 108 32.62 -8.54 18.21
C SER A 108 33.84 -8.01 18.95
N ALA A 109 33.83 -6.75 19.38
CA ALA A 109 34.95 -6.16 20.12
C ALA A 109 35.13 -6.83 21.50
N ARG A 110 36.22 -6.51 22.19
CA ARG A 110 36.55 -7.11 23.50
C ARG A 110 35.40 -6.95 24.49
N GLY A 111 35.01 -8.03 25.17
CA GLY A 111 33.90 -8.01 26.12
C GLY A 111 32.49 -8.00 25.50
N PHE A 112 32.37 -8.08 24.17
CA PHE A 112 31.09 -8.21 23.48
C PHE A 112 30.93 -9.59 22.83
N GLY A 113 29.67 -10.02 22.65
CA GLY A 113 29.33 -11.29 22.02
C GLY A 113 30.10 -12.47 22.62
N ARG A 114 30.81 -13.21 21.77
CA ARG A 114 31.64 -14.37 22.15
C ARG A 114 33.13 -14.02 22.31
N SER A 115 33.50 -12.75 22.15
CA SER A 115 34.87 -12.29 22.29
C SER A 115 35.30 -12.22 23.76
N THR A 116 36.56 -12.51 24.03
CA THR A 116 37.14 -12.38 25.38
C THR A 116 37.77 -11.00 25.60
N GLY A 117 38.38 -10.76 26.76
CA GLY A 117 38.95 -9.46 27.12
C GLY A 117 37.94 -8.53 27.82
N LYS A 118 38.35 -7.27 28.00
CA LYS A 118 37.56 -6.23 28.67
C LYS A 118 37.36 -5.02 27.75
N ILE A 119 36.23 -4.33 27.92
CA ILE A 119 35.82 -3.14 27.17
C ILE A 119 36.67 -1.94 27.62
N GLY A 120 37.45 -1.38 26.69
CA GLY A 120 38.36 -0.25 26.91
C GLY A 120 37.85 1.09 26.39
N LEU A 121 36.66 1.11 25.78
CA LEU A 121 36.03 2.28 25.14
C LEU A 121 36.73 2.75 23.87
N ASN A 122 37.06 1.83 22.95
CA ASN A 122 37.91 2.06 21.79
C ASN A 122 39.33 2.46 22.21
N ASP A 123 39.87 1.75 23.21
CA ASP A 123 41.23 1.96 23.66
C ASP A 123 42.22 1.83 22.48
N PRO A 124 43.08 2.85 22.24
CA PRO A 124 44.11 2.80 21.18
C PRO A 124 45.02 1.57 21.23
N ASP A 125 45.38 1.11 22.43
CA ASP A 125 46.26 -0.04 22.67
C ASP A 125 45.48 -1.36 22.74
N GLY A 126 44.15 -1.29 22.84
CA GLY A 126 43.23 -2.42 22.89
C GLY A 126 42.45 -2.60 21.58
N GLU A 127 41.21 -2.12 21.55
CA GLU A 127 40.24 -2.39 20.48
C GLU A 127 40.64 -1.78 19.13
N VAL A 128 41.29 -0.62 19.11
CA VAL A 128 41.79 -0.01 17.85
C VAL A 128 42.97 -0.82 17.31
N ALA A 129 43.89 -1.23 18.19
CA ALA A 129 45.01 -2.10 17.82
C ALA A 129 44.54 -3.49 17.36
N ASP A 130 43.45 -4.01 17.92
CA ASP A 130 42.82 -5.23 17.42
C ASP A 130 42.29 -5.06 16.00
N ALA A 131 41.57 -3.96 15.74
CA ALA A 131 41.05 -3.67 14.41
C ALA A 131 42.19 -3.55 13.36
N SER A 132 43.31 -2.91 13.70
CA SER A 132 44.51 -2.86 12.84
C SER A 132 45.09 -4.26 12.54
N ARG A 133 45.09 -5.17 13.52
CA ARG A 133 45.52 -6.57 13.31
C ARG A 133 44.50 -7.41 12.54
N LEU A 134 43.22 -7.07 12.64
CA LEU A 134 42.19 -7.66 11.79
C LEU A 134 42.39 -7.26 10.32
N ILE A 135 42.88 -6.05 10.04
CA ILE A 135 43.33 -5.67 8.69
C ILE A 135 44.48 -6.57 8.22
N ASP A 136 45.49 -6.86 9.06
CA ASP A 136 46.58 -7.79 8.69
C ASP A 136 46.04 -9.15 8.25
N ARG A 137 45.10 -9.70 9.03
CA ARG A 137 44.46 -10.97 8.72
C ARG A 137 43.61 -10.91 7.45
N LEU A 138 42.86 -9.83 7.27
CA LEU A 138 42.02 -9.64 6.09
C LEU A 138 42.88 -9.63 4.81
N LEU A 139 43.97 -8.87 4.82
CA LEU A 139 44.88 -8.74 3.68
C LEU A 139 45.71 -10.01 3.41
N ALA A 140 46.00 -10.80 4.45
CA ALA A 140 46.78 -12.04 4.30
C ALA A 140 45.92 -13.24 3.85
N GLY A 141 44.63 -13.26 4.19
CA GLY A 141 43.75 -14.42 4.01
C GLY A 141 42.72 -14.29 2.90
N HIS A 142 42.57 -13.10 2.30
CA HIS A 142 41.49 -12.82 1.35
C HIS A 142 41.97 -11.92 0.21
N ASP A 143 41.33 -12.06 -0.96
CA ASP A 143 41.62 -11.28 -2.16
C ASP A 143 40.98 -9.88 -2.06
N VAL A 144 41.69 -8.94 -1.41
CA VAL A 144 41.31 -7.52 -1.35
C VAL A 144 41.87 -6.78 -2.57
N ALA A 145 41.04 -5.97 -3.23
CA ALA A 145 41.46 -5.16 -4.36
C ALA A 145 42.53 -4.14 -3.95
N THR A 146 43.41 -3.79 -4.88
CA THR A 146 44.44 -2.77 -4.68
C THR A 146 44.25 -1.63 -5.66
N GLY A 147 44.29 -0.41 -5.14
CA GLY A 147 44.16 0.81 -5.93
C GLY A 147 45.38 1.03 -6.83
N ALA A 148 45.32 2.08 -7.66
CA ALA A 148 46.37 2.41 -8.63
C ALA A 148 47.75 2.68 -8.01
N ASP A 149 47.81 3.05 -6.72
CA ASP A 149 49.04 3.27 -5.96
C ASP A 149 49.57 2.00 -5.26
N GLY A 150 48.93 0.84 -5.49
CA GLY A 150 49.29 -0.46 -4.92
C GLY A 150 48.83 -0.67 -3.47
N ALA A 151 48.10 0.27 -2.89
CA ALA A 151 47.55 0.13 -1.55
C ALA A 151 46.19 -0.60 -1.56
N PRO A 152 45.80 -1.25 -0.46
CA PRO A 152 44.51 -1.93 -0.39
C PRO A 152 43.35 -0.94 -0.46
N GLU A 153 42.33 -1.28 -1.23
CA GLU A 153 41.05 -0.58 -1.27
C GLU A 153 40.23 -0.96 -0.04
N LEU A 154 40.50 -0.27 1.07
CA LEU A 154 39.96 -0.61 2.39
C LEU A 154 39.24 0.58 3.03
N ALA A 155 37.97 0.41 3.38
CA ALA A 155 37.21 1.37 4.16
C ALA A 155 36.84 0.83 5.54
N VAL A 156 36.51 1.76 6.44
CA VAL A 156 36.00 1.44 7.79
C VAL A 156 34.74 2.24 8.06
N THR A 157 33.70 1.59 8.55
CA THR A 157 32.44 2.23 8.91
C THR A 157 31.82 1.56 10.12
N GLY A 158 30.83 2.22 10.71
CA GLY A 158 30.11 1.76 11.88
C GLY A 158 29.26 2.87 12.47
N ALA A 159 28.29 2.48 13.28
CA ALA A 159 27.44 3.41 14.01
C ALA A 159 27.91 3.57 15.46
N SER A 160 27.70 4.75 16.05
CA SER A 160 27.95 5.02 17.46
C SER A 160 29.39 4.65 17.85
N TYR A 161 29.57 3.69 18.75
CA TYR A 161 30.85 3.12 19.14
C TYR A 161 31.73 2.68 17.96
N GLY A 162 31.16 1.98 16.98
CA GLY A 162 31.86 1.54 15.77
C GLY A 162 32.23 2.70 14.86
N GLY A 163 31.42 3.77 14.85
CA GLY A 163 31.75 5.02 14.15
C GLY A 163 32.98 5.69 14.75
N ALA A 164 33.09 5.73 16.09
CA ALA A 164 34.25 6.29 16.76
C ALA A 164 35.50 5.44 16.51
N LEU A 165 35.35 4.11 16.50
CA LEU A 165 36.43 3.20 16.11
C LEU A 165 36.89 3.47 14.67
N SER A 166 35.99 3.71 13.72
CA SER A 166 36.37 4.03 12.34
C SER A 166 37.24 5.30 12.23
N LEU A 167 36.92 6.33 13.01
CA LEU A 167 37.72 7.56 13.10
C LEU A 167 39.08 7.30 13.76
N LEU A 168 39.09 6.57 14.87
CA LEU A 168 40.31 6.23 15.60
C LEU A 168 41.27 5.41 14.73
N LEU A 169 40.73 4.41 14.02
CA LEU A 169 41.50 3.54 13.13
C LEU A 169 42.05 4.31 11.93
N ALA A 170 41.24 5.15 11.27
CA ALA A 170 41.72 5.97 10.15
C ALA A 170 42.82 6.98 10.55
N GLY A 171 42.77 7.51 11.78
CA GLY A 171 43.80 8.42 12.28
C GLY A 171 45.09 7.72 12.76
N THR A 172 45.10 6.38 12.81
CA THR A 172 46.22 5.58 13.33
C THR A 172 46.79 4.58 12.32
N ASP A 173 46.00 4.11 11.36
CA ASP A 173 46.38 3.10 10.37
C ASP A 173 46.23 3.65 8.94
N GLN A 174 47.37 3.82 8.25
CA GLN A 174 47.44 4.43 6.92
C GLN A 174 46.88 3.55 5.79
N ARG A 175 46.50 2.29 6.09
CA ARG A 175 45.89 1.39 5.11
C ARG A 175 44.40 1.69 4.90
N VAL A 176 43.76 2.38 5.83
CA VAL A 176 42.37 2.84 5.66
C VAL A 176 42.36 3.94 4.62
N ARG A 177 41.53 3.81 3.58
CA ARG A 177 41.42 4.72 2.44
C ARG A 177 40.13 5.52 2.39
N ALA A 178 39.09 5.12 3.11
CA ALA A 178 37.87 5.90 3.26
C ALA A 178 37.15 5.54 4.57
N ILE A 179 36.38 6.48 5.11
CA ILE A 179 35.53 6.21 6.28
C ILE A 179 34.14 6.82 6.14
N ALA A 180 33.16 6.14 6.73
CA ALA A 180 31.81 6.67 6.87
C ALA A 180 31.30 6.49 8.33
N PRO A 181 31.71 7.34 9.28
CA PRO A 181 31.24 7.27 10.66
C PRO A 181 29.77 7.70 10.77
N VAL A 182 28.96 6.90 11.45
CA VAL A 182 27.51 7.14 11.61
C VAL A 182 27.18 7.41 13.08
N ILE A 183 26.41 8.45 13.38
CA ILE A 183 25.87 8.82 14.71
C ILE A 183 26.91 8.69 15.84
N THR A 184 28.07 9.32 15.71
CA THR A 184 29.20 9.06 16.62
C THR A 184 29.74 10.31 17.30
N TYR A 185 30.61 10.10 18.28
CA TYR A 185 31.25 11.15 19.06
C TYR A 185 32.61 11.55 18.50
N ASN A 186 32.98 12.81 18.71
CA ASN A 186 34.33 13.32 18.51
C ASN A 186 35.14 13.25 19.81
N ASP A 187 34.54 13.72 20.91
CA ASP A 187 35.16 13.79 22.23
C ASP A 187 34.17 13.23 23.27
N LEU A 188 34.50 12.06 23.81
CA LEU A 188 33.68 11.35 24.80
C LEU A 188 33.61 12.10 26.14
N ALA A 189 34.63 12.90 26.50
CA ALA A 189 34.56 13.76 27.68
C ALA A 189 33.49 14.84 27.50
N GLN A 190 33.38 15.42 26.30
CA GLN A 190 32.31 16.36 25.98
C GLN A 190 30.96 15.67 25.75
N GLY A 191 30.96 14.44 25.24
CA GLY A 191 29.74 13.64 25.07
C GLY A 191 29.09 13.26 26.40
N LEU A 192 29.88 12.81 27.39
CA LEU A 192 29.38 12.33 28.69
C LEU A 192 29.35 13.41 29.78
N VAL A 193 30.21 14.43 29.69
CA VAL A 193 30.31 15.53 30.66
C VAL A 193 30.30 16.89 29.92
N PRO A 194 29.25 17.18 29.12
CA PRO A 194 29.16 18.41 28.34
C PRO A 194 29.12 19.67 29.22
N ASN A 195 29.72 20.75 28.73
CA ASN A 195 29.45 22.11 29.19
C ASN A 195 29.13 23.03 28.00
N ALA A 196 27.89 23.51 27.95
CA ALA A 196 27.41 24.43 26.91
C ALA A 196 27.67 25.92 27.22
N ALA A 197 28.19 26.26 28.42
CA ALA A 197 28.48 27.64 28.80
C ALA A 197 29.98 27.96 28.70
N ALA A 198 30.31 29.04 27.98
CA ALA A 198 31.66 29.61 27.93
C ALA A 198 31.66 31.07 28.37
N GLN A 199 32.62 31.47 29.21
CA GLN A 199 32.78 32.88 29.63
C GLN A 199 33.37 33.77 28.53
N ALA A 200 34.11 33.19 27.59
CA ALA A 200 34.64 33.90 26.43
C ALA A 200 33.63 33.87 25.28
N ASP A 201 33.48 34.99 24.59
CA ASP A 201 32.63 35.07 23.39
C ASP A 201 33.31 34.30 22.25
N ARG A 202 32.76 33.15 21.88
CA ARG A 202 33.27 32.33 20.77
C ARG A 202 32.36 32.48 19.56
N THR A 203 32.89 33.07 18.49
CA THR A 203 32.17 33.15 17.21
C THR A 203 32.16 31.77 16.54
N ALA A 204 30.99 31.13 16.54
CA ALA A 204 30.76 29.86 15.85
C ALA A 204 30.75 30.07 14.32
N ARG A 205 31.77 29.56 13.62
CA ARG A 205 31.88 29.66 12.15
C ARG A 205 31.04 28.62 11.39
N THR A 206 30.87 27.44 11.96
CA THR A 206 30.10 26.34 11.38
C THR A 206 28.70 26.25 12.00
N PRO A 207 27.73 25.56 11.36
CA PRO A 207 26.33 25.59 11.77
C PRO A 207 26.09 25.01 13.17
N ALA A 208 26.77 23.92 13.51
CA ALA A 208 26.55 23.20 14.76
C ALA A 208 27.73 23.29 15.75
N ALA A 209 28.61 24.28 15.63
CA ALA A 209 29.78 24.41 16.50
C ALA A 209 29.40 24.39 18.00
N GLY A 210 29.85 23.35 18.71
CA GLY A 210 29.66 23.22 20.16
C GLY A 210 30.54 24.18 20.98
N ALA A 211 30.13 24.45 22.23
CA ALA A 211 30.94 25.27 23.15
C ALA A 211 32.19 24.52 23.63
N PHE A 212 32.06 23.23 23.94
CA PHE A 212 33.10 22.37 24.52
C PHE A 212 33.89 23.05 25.65
N ALA A 213 33.16 23.65 26.59
CA ALA A 213 33.78 24.23 27.78
C ALA A 213 34.21 23.14 28.77
N ALA A 214 35.14 23.50 29.67
CA ALA A 214 35.61 22.60 30.71
C ALA A 214 34.55 22.44 31.82
N ASP A 215 34.77 21.49 32.73
CA ASP A 215 33.97 21.29 33.95
C ASP A 215 32.48 21.08 33.69
N GLY A 216 32.09 20.18 32.78
CA GLY A 216 30.69 19.99 32.44
C GLY A 216 29.81 19.30 33.48
N VAL A 217 28.65 18.86 33.01
CA VAL A 217 27.62 18.19 33.80
C VAL A 217 27.47 16.77 33.30
N PHE A 218 27.61 15.80 34.21
CA PHE A 218 27.54 14.38 33.86
C PHE A 218 26.15 13.95 33.36
N LYS A 219 26.08 13.37 32.15
CA LYS A 219 24.89 12.75 31.55
C LYS A 219 24.56 11.41 32.20
N LYS A 220 24.02 11.43 33.42
CA LYS A 220 23.80 10.21 34.23
C LYS A 220 22.88 9.18 33.56
N SER A 221 21.84 9.60 32.83
CA SER A 221 20.86 8.65 32.27
C SER A 221 21.44 7.83 31.11
N TRP A 222 22.06 8.51 30.14
CA TRP A 222 22.77 7.87 29.04
C TRP A 222 23.95 7.02 29.53
N ALA A 223 24.74 7.54 30.47
CA ALA A 223 25.85 6.77 31.05
C ALA A 223 25.33 5.53 31.80
N GLY A 224 24.23 5.64 32.55
CA GLY A 224 23.62 4.48 33.22
C GLY A 224 23.21 3.38 32.24
N ILE A 225 22.56 3.75 31.12
CA ILE A 225 22.21 2.81 30.04
C ILE A 225 23.46 2.17 29.46
N PHE A 226 24.46 2.98 29.11
CA PHE A 226 25.73 2.54 28.55
C PHE A 226 26.43 1.52 29.46
N PHE A 227 26.58 1.83 30.73
CA PHE A 227 27.24 0.93 31.69
C PHE A 227 26.42 -0.33 32.00
N SER A 228 25.08 -0.23 31.98
CA SER A 228 24.20 -1.42 32.12
C SER A 228 24.29 -2.36 30.91
N ALA A 229 24.41 -1.83 29.70
CA ALA A 229 24.56 -2.62 28.48
C ALA A 229 25.90 -3.38 28.49
N GLY A 230 26.98 -2.71 28.91
CA GLY A 230 28.31 -3.33 28.99
C GLY A 230 28.45 -4.37 30.11
N SER A 231 27.64 -4.31 31.16
CA SER A 231 27.65 -5.31 32.25
C SER A 231 26.89 -6.61 31.92
N GLY A 232 26.24 -6.69 30.75
CA GLY A 232 25.56 -7.88 30.25
C GLY A 232 24.04 -7.89 30.43
N ALA A 233 23.43 -6.76 30.82
CA ALA A 233 21.98 -6.59 30.74
C ALA A 233 21.55 -6.33 29.28
N THR A 234 20.38 -6.83 28.87
CA THR A 234 19.78 -6.52 27.57
C THR A 234 19.57 -5.01 27.44
N ALA A 235 20.32 -4.36 26.54
CA ALA A 235 20.22 -2.92 26.32
C ALA A 235 18.85 -2.59 25.69
N SER A 236 18.00 -1.88 26.44
CA SER A 236 16.69 -1.39 25.97
C SER A 236 16.73 0.05 25.45
N GLY A 237 17.92 0.62 25.23
CA GLY A 237 18.11 2.08 25.13
C GLY A 237 18.27 2.68 23.74
N SER A 238 18.48 1.90 22.67
CA SER A 238 18.58 2.41 21.29
C SER A 238 17.44 1.87 20.43
N SER A 239 16.75 2.74 19.71
CA SER A 239 15.71 2.31 18.77
C SER A 239 16.33 1.52 17.61
N SER A 240 15.89 0.28 17.40
CA SER A 240 16.21 -0.49 16.18
C SER A 240 15.36 -0.06 14.97
N ALA A 241 14.37 0.80 15.19
CA ALA A 241 13.52 1.34 14.13
C ALA A 241 14.33 2.22 13.16
N GLU A 242 14.02 2.13 11.87
CA GLU A 242 14.59 2.99 10.84
C GLU A 242 13.97 4.39 10.91
N ALA A 243 14.80 5.41 10.67
CA ALA A 243 14.32 6.79 10.59
C ALA A 243 13.57 7.05 9.27
N PRO A 244 12.53 7.91 9.26
CA PRO A 244 11.81 8.27 8.04
C PRO A 244 12.73 8.92 6.99
N GLU A 245 12.60 8.52 5.72
CA GLU A 245 13.37 9.07 4.60
C GLU A 245 12.50 9.82 3.58
N ALA A 246 13.12 10.74 2.83
CA ALA A 246 12.44 11.50 1.79
C ALA A 246 11.84 10.59 0.70
N GLY A 247 10.59 10.83 0.32
CA GLY A 247 9.92 10.09 -0.75
C GLY A 247 9.49 8.64 -0.42
N GLN A 248 9.73 8.14 0.80
CA GLN A 248 9.15 6.86 1.22
C GLN A 248 7.61 6.98 1.33
N GLU A 249 6.89 6.14 0.58
CA GLU A 249 5.51 5.74 0.89
C GLU A 249 5.61 4.46 1.70
N THR A 250 5.06 4.44 2.92
CA THR A 250 5.09 3.24 3.75
C THR A 250 4.17 2.19 3.12
N SER A 251 4.71 1.00 2.84
CA SER A 251 3.89 -0.19 2.69
C SER A 251 3.21 -0.47 4.04
N ASP A 252 1.87 -0.45 4.05
CA ASP A 252 1.05 -1.00 5.13
C ASP A 252 1.32 -2.51 5.23
N ASN A 253 2.41 -2.88 5.90
CA ASN A 253 2.42 -4.12 6.66
C ASN A 253 2.13 -3.72 8.09
N GLY A 254 0.83 -3.67 8.39
CA GLY A 254 0.28 -3.53 9.73
C GLY A 254 0.60 -4.73 10.63
N ASP A 255 1.88 -5.05 10.81
CA ASP A 255 2.35 -5.80 11.96
C ASP A 255 2.74 -4.80 13.04
N THR A 256 1.73 -4.14 13.60
CA THR A 256 1.71 -3.94 15.04
C THR A 256 1.59 -5.32 15.69
N ALA A 257 2.67 -6.10 15.65
CA ALA A 257 2.84 -7.21 16.55
C ALA A 257 2.91 -6.59 17.95
N GLY A 258 1.79 -6.67 18.66
CA GLY A 258 1.79 -6.54 20.11
C GLY A 258 2.95 -7.39 20.63
N ASN A 259 3.87 -6.74 21.34
CA ASN A 259 5.04 -7.38 21.91
C ASN A 259 4.58 -8.25 23.09
N SER A 260 3.98 -9.41 22.76
CA SER A 260 3.66 -10.52 23.65
C SER A 260 4.09 -11.85 23.02
N GLY A 261 5.09 -11.82 22.13
CA GLY A 261 5.75 -12.98 21.56
C GLY A 261 7.07 -13.22 22.28
N THR A 262 7.08 -14.11 23.26
CA THR A 262 8.30 -14.78 23.70
C THR A 262 8.97 -15.41 22.48
N SER A 263 10.11 -14.86 22.04
CA SER A 263 10.96 -15.53 21.06
C SER A 263 11.35 -16.92 21.60
N PRO A 264 11.35 -17.97 20.77
CA PRO A 264 11.66 -19.31 21.23
C PRO A 264 13.09 -19.33 21.77
N GLN A 265 13.23 -19.70 23.04
CA GLN A 265 14.50 -20.19 23.56
C GLN A 265 14.94 -21.32 22.64
N ALA A 266 16.07 -21.12 21.94
CA ALA A 266 16.77 -22.22 21.32
C ALA A 266 17.16 -23.20 22.43
N ALA A 267 16.39 -24.29 22.53
CA ALA A 267 16.67 -25.39 23.43
C ALA A 267 18.03 -25.95 23.06
N ALA A 268 18.98 -25.87 24.00
CA ALA A 268 20.23 -26.59 23.90
C ALA A 268 19.93 -28.10 23.81
N PRO A 269 20.63 -28.86 22.94
CA PRO A 269 20.46 -30.30 22.88
C PRO A 269 20.91 -30.95 24.21
N PRO A 270 20.23 -31.99 24.71
CA PRO A 270 20.62 -32.67 25.93
C PRO A 270 21.77 -33.63 25.62
N GLY A 271 23.00 -33.18 25.81
CA GLY A 271 24.21 -33.99 25.74
C GLY A 271 25.20 -33.49 26.78
N GLY A 272 25.37 -34.24 27.86
CA GLY A 272 26.26 -33.85 28.96
C GLY A 272 27.73 -34.00 28.59
N GLN A 273 28.57 -33.05 29.05
CA GLN A 273 29.84 -33.30 29.77
C GLN A 273 30.52 -31.98 30.23
N PRO A 274 31.51 -32.01 31.15
CA PRO A 274 31.46 -31.31 32.43
C PRO A 274 32.37 -30.08 32.51
N GLY A 275 32.13 -29.24 33.52
CA GLY A 275 33.04 -28.17 33.94
C GLY A 275 32.53 -26.75 33.73
N ARG A 276 31.36 -26.39 34.28
CA ARG A 276 31.12 -24.97 34.57
C ARG A 276 31.95 -24.61 35.79
N ALA A 277 33.05 -23.89 35.56
CA ALA A 277 33.71 -23.13 36.60
C ALA A 277 32.67 -22.29 37.35
N GLN A 278 32.77 -22.24 38.68
CA GLN A 278 32.00 -21.34 39.53
C GLN A 278 31.94 -19.93 38.92
N PRO A 279 30.80 -19.23 38.99
CA PRO A 279 30.77 -17.83 38.59
C PRO A 279 31.87 -17.11 39.39
N PRO A 280 32.82 -16.41 38.72
CA PRO A 280 33.81 -15.65 39.45
C PRO A 280 33.08 -14.68 40.38
N ALA A 281 33.67 -14.42 41.55
CA ALA A 281 33.19 -13.39 42.47
C ALA A 281 32.82 -12.13 41.68
N ALA A 282 31.70 -11.49 42.04
CA ALA A 282 31.17 -10.34 41.31
C ALA A 282 32.23 -9.24 41.21
N ASP A 283 32.95 -9.22 40.09
CA ASP A 283 33.83 -8.12 39.70
C ASP A 283 32.93 -6.90 39.54
N PRO A 284 33.03 -5.87 40.42
CA PRO A 284 32.16 -4.70 40.36
C PRO A 284 32.27 -3.96 39.02
N CYS A 285 33.34 -4.21 38.25
CA CYS A 285 33.59 -3.62 36.95
C CYS A 285 33.02 -4.42 35.77
N GLY A 286 32.44 -5.60 36.01
CA GLY A 286 31.77 -6.39 34.98
C GLY A 286 32.69 -6.68 33.78
N ARG A 287 32.32 -6.20 32.59
CA ARG A 287 33.10 -6.39 31.36
C ARG A 287 34.04 -5.23 31.03
N PHE A 288 34.06 -4.17 31.82
CA PHE A 288 34.91 -3.00 31.57
C PHE A 288 36.32 -3.18 32.13
N THR A 289 37.28 -2.41 31.61
CA THR A 289 38.60 -2.27 32.25
C THR A 289 38.46 -1.56 33.60
N ALA A 290 39.45 -1.74 34.48
CA ALA A 290 39.47 -1.11 35.80
C ALA A 290 39.42 0.43 35.72
N GLU A 291 40.14 1.02 34.75
CA GLU A 291 40.17 2.47 34.54
C GLU A 291 38.80 3.05 34.16
N VAL A 292 38.09 2.38 33.24
CA VAL A 292 36.75 2.79 32.78
C VAL A 292 35.74 2.67 33.92
N CYS A 293 35.82 1.59 34.69
CA CYS A 293 35.00 1.36 35.88
C CYS A 293 35.22 2.43 36.96
N GLN A 294 36.48 2.79 37.22
CA GLN A 294 36.83 3.85 38.17
C GLN A 294 36.30 5.22 37.70
N ALA A 295 36.44 5.54 36.41
CA ALA A 295 35.93 6.77 35.83
C ALA A 295 34.40 6.89 35.98
N TYR A 296 33.66 5.82 35.72
CA TYR A 296 32.20 5.82 35.93
C TYR A 296 31.81 5.95 37.40
N THR A 297 32.54 5.27 38.29
CA THR A 297 32.31 5.38 39.73
C THR A 297 32.51 6.80 40.22
N GLU A 298 33.57 7.48 39.77
CA GLU A 298 33.80 8.90 40.07
C GLU A 298 32.67 9.78 39.51
N LEU A 299 32.29 9.61 38.25
CA LEU A 299 31.26 10.43 37.60
C LEU A 299 29.88 10.24 38.22
N SER A 300 29.51 9.00 38.53
CA SER A 300 28.20 8.67 39.13
C SER A 300 28.08 9.14 40.58
N THR A 301 29.18 9.26 41.30
CA THR A 301 29.19 9.73 42.70
C THR A 301 29.36 11.24 42.83
N THR A 302 30.21 11.85 42.01
CA THR A 302 30.56 13.28 42.12
C THR A 302 29.84 14.18 41.11
N GLY A 303 29.35 13.62 40.00
CA GLY A 303 28.82 14.37 38.87
C GLY A 303 29.87 15.19 38.10
N LYS A 304 31.17 15.01 38.39
CA LYS A 304 32.30 15.73 37.79
C LYS A 304 33.37 14.74 37.31
N ALA A 305 34.09 15.11 36.26
CA ALA A 305 35.26 14.37 35.80
C ALA A 305 36.52 14.95 36.45
N GLY A 306 37.27 14.15 37.21
CA GLY A 306 38.61 14.50 37.64
C GLY A 306 39.62 14.53 36.49
N ALA A 307 40.86 14.90 36.80
CA ALA A 307 41.93 14.99 35.80
C ALA A 307 42.23 13.63 35.14
N GLN A 308 42.24 12.54 35.91
CA GLN A 308 42.47 11.19 35.41
C GLN A 308 41.34 10.71 34.49
N THR A 309 40.09 10.86 34.91
CA THR A 309 38.91 10.53 34.09
C THR A 309 38.87 11.35 32.80
N THR A 310 39.17 12.65 32.88
CA THR A 310 39.24 13.51 31.68
C THR A 310 40.35 13.06 30.73
N ALA A 311 41.51 12.69 31.25
CA ALA A 311 42.62 12.18 30.45
C ALA A 311 42.27 10.84 29.76
N LEU A 312 41.64 9.91 30.49
CA LEU A 312 41.15 8.65 29.94
C LEU A 312 40.15 8.89 28.81
N LEU A 313 39.08 9.65 29.06
CA LEU A 313 38.03 9.91 28.08
C LEU A 313 38.58 10.58 26.82
N ARG A 314 39.52 11.52 26.95
CA ARG A 314 40.19 12.15 25.79
C ARG A 314 41.11 11.19 25.03
N ARG A 315 41.84 10.32 25.74
CA ARG A 315 42.73 9.32 25.11
C ARG A 315 41.95 8.36 24.22
N VAL A 316 40.76 7.93 24.66
CA VAL A 316 39.92 6.98 23.92
C VAL A 316 38.94 7.67 22.95
N SER A 317 39.09 8.98 22.74
CA SER A 317 38.23 9.77 21.84
C SER A 317 38.86 9.98 20.47
N PRO A 318 38.06 9.98 19.38
CA PRO A 318 38.52 10.35 18.04
C PRO A 318 39.26 11.68 17.96
N ALA A 319 38.90 12.67 18.78
CA ALA A 319 39.58 13.98 18.86
C ALA A 319 41.11 13.88 19.08
N SER A 320 41.61 12.76 19.60
CA SER A 320 43.04 12.48 19.74
C SER A 320 43.76 12.20 18.41
N VAL A 321 43.02 11.87 17.34
CA VAL A 321 43.59 11.45 16.06
C VAL A 321 42.97 12.12 14.82
N THR A 322 41.80 12.76 14.93
CA THR A 322 41.11 13.41 13.80
C THR A 322 41.96 14.41 13.03
N GLY A 323 42.89 15.11 13.71
CA GLY A 323 43.87 16.00 13.08
C GLY A 323 44.90 15.30 12.18
N ARG A 324 44.87 13.97 12.07
CA ARG A 324 45.71 13.13 11.20
C ARG A 324 44.94 12.46 10.07
N ILE A 325 43.62 12.60 10.05
CA ILE A 325 42.77 11.95 9.04
C ILE A 325 42.75 12.82 7.79
N THR A 326 43.25 12.28 6.67
CA THR A 326 43.31 12.95 5.37
C THR A 326 42.51 12.24 4.28
N VAL A 327 41.93 11.08 4.61
CA VAL A 327 41.14 10.26 3.69
C VAL A 327 39.72 10.80 3.50
N PRO A 328 39.05 10.52 2.36
CA PRO A 328 37.64 10.83 2.18
C PRO A 328 36.78 10.34 3.33
N THR A 329 36.01 11.27 3.89
CA THR A 329 35.17 11.04 5.07
C THR A 329 33.73 11.47 4.83
N LEU A 330 32.78 10.55 4.99
CA LEU A 330 31.34 10.85 5.03
C LEU A 330 30.84 10.80 6.48
N LEU A 331 30.54 11.96 7.05
CA LEU A 331 29.93 12.04 8.38
C LEU A 331 28.41 11.96 8.26
N VAL A 332 27.81 10.93 8.85
CA VAL A 332 26.34 10.79 8.93
C VAL A 332 25.91 11.00 10.37
N GLN A 333 25.12 12.03 10.66
CA GLN A 333 24.72 12.37 12.02
C GLN A 333 23.20 12.53 12.13
N GLY A 334 22.63 12.06 13.25
CA GLY A 334 21.21 12.18 13.53
C GLY A 334 20.84 13.55 14.10
N GLU A 335 19.75 14.12 13.62
CA GLU A 335 19.13 15.35 14.16
C GLU A 335 18.45 15.11 15.51
N SER A 336 18.03 13.87 15.77
CA SER A 336 17.44 13.38 17.02
C SER A 336 18.46 12.51 17.78
N ASP A 337 19.57 13.12 18.16
CA ASP A 337 20.65 12.47 18.92
C ASP A 337 21.05 13.28 20.16
N THR A 338 20.49 12.92 21.31
CA THR A 338 20.78 13.57 22.60
C THR A 338 22.03 13.01 23.28
N LEU A 339 22.54 11.86 22.80
CA LEU A 339 23.78 11.28 23.29
C LEU A 339 24.98 12.02 22.67
N PHE A 340 25.06 12.04 21.35
CA PHE A 340 26.10 12.67 20.56
C PHE A 340 25.46 13.59 19.51
N GLY A 341 25.25 14.86 19.88
CA GLY A 341 24.55 15.82 19.04
C GLY A 341 25.34 16.23 17.79
N LEU A 342 24.72 17.10 16.98
CA LEU A 342 25.31 17.63 15.74
C LEU A 342 26.68 18.31 15.97
N ASP A 343 26.94 18.79 17.19
CA ASP A 343 28.21 19.39 17.62
C ASP A 343 29.41 18.44 17.54
N GLN A 344 29.19 17.13 17.73
CA GLN A 344 30.23 16.12 17.63
C GLN A 344 30.65 15.90 16.17
N SER A 345 29.67 15.76 15.28
CA SER A 345 29.91 15.67 13.83
C SER A 345 30.57 16.95 13.29
N ASP A 346 30.12 18.12 13.72
CA ASP A 346 30.71 19.41 13.37
C ASP A 346 32.19 19.52 13.79
N ALA A 347 32.51 19.12 15.02
CA ALA A 347 33.89 19.12 15.50
C ALA A 347 34.80 18.19 14.69
N THR A 348 34.31 16.98 14.37
CA THR A 348 35.02 16.04 13.50
C THR A 348 35.25 16.64 12.11
N ALA A 349 34.20 17.22 11.49
CA ALA A 349 34.30 17.84 10.17
C ALA A 349 35.35 18.95 10.14
N ARG A 350 35.37 19.83 11.15
CA ARG A 350 36.35 20.91 11.29
C ARG A 350 37.77 20.39 11.44
N GLN A 351 37.98 19.38 12.30
CA GLN A 351 39.31 18.84 12.57
C GLN A 351 39.90 18.11 11.36
N ILE A 352 39.10 17.29 10.67
CA ILE A 352 39.53 16.56 9.46
C ILE A 352 39.80 17.54 8.32
N THR A 353 38.91 18.53 8.12
CA THR A 353 39.14 19.56 7.10
C THR A 353 40.40 20.37 7.39
N ALA A 354 40.65 20.73 8.66
CA ALA A 354 41.87 21.42 9.06
C ALA A 354 43.14 20.58 8.84
N ALA A 355 43.04 19.26 8.89
CA ALA A 355 44.11 18.33 8.52
C ALA A 355 44.30 18.16 7.01
N GLY A 356 43.39 18.71 6.19
CA GLY A 356 43.40 18.61 4.73
C GLY A 356 42.55 17.47 4.15
N GLY A 357 41.80 16.73 4.97
CA GLY A 357 40.92 15.67 4.52
C GLY A 357 39.60 16.18 3.90
N PRO A 358 39.09 15.56 2.81
CA PRO A 358 37.79 15.91 2.25
C PRO A 358 36.66 15.33 3.09
N VAL A 359 35.72 16.20 3.49
CA VAL A 359 34.57 15.84 4.33
C VAL A 359 33.27 16.13 3.59
N ARG A 360 32.41 15.11 3.53
CA ARG A 360 30.99 15.21 3.19
C ARG A 360 30.18 15.03 4.47
N THR A 361 29.05 15.72 4.62
CA THR A 361 28.21 15.61 5.82
C THR A 361 26.75 15.39 5.44
N ILE A 362 26.09 14.46 6.12
CA ILE A 362 24.66 14.22 6.02
C ILE A 362 24.07 14.29 7.43
N TRP A 363 23.11 15.18 7.63
CA TRP A 363 22.19 15.12 8.76
C TRP A 363 20.90 14.44 8.33
N TYR A 364 20.42 13.51 9.14
CA TYR A 364 19.18 12.79 8.86
C TYR A 364 18.29 12.82 10.09
N THR A 365 16.99 12.57 9.89
CA THR A 365 15.98 12.79 10.93
C THR A 365 16.12 11.92 12.19
N GLY A 366 16.91 10.86 12.13
CA GLY A 366 17.09 9.90 13.22
C GLY A 366 18.21 10.27 14.20
N GLY A 367 18.86 9.26 14.74
CA GLY A 367 19.88 9.37 15.81
C GLY A 367 19.67 8.29 16.87
N HIS A 368 20.41 8.34 17.97
CA HIS A 368 20.21 7.40 19.09
C HIS A 368 18.77 7.44 19.67
N ASP A 369 18.09 8.59 19.55
CA ASP A 369 16.72 8.79 20.02
C ASP A 369 15.67 8.66 18.90
N GLY A 370 16.08 8.70 17.63
CA GLY A 370 15.18 8.88 16.48
C GLY A 370 15.27 7.83 15.37
N GLY A 371 16.08 6.79 15.54
CA GLY A 371 16.20 5.68 14.59
C GLY A 371 17.54 5.63 13.84
N VAL A 372 17.87 4.44 13.37
CA VAL A 372 19.07 4.19 12.54
C VAL A 372 18.83 4.64 11.09
N PRO A 373 19.89 4.85 10.28
CA PRO A 373 19.73 5.12 8.85
C PRO A 373 18.85 4.08 8.14
N GLY A 374 17.88 4.53 7.36
CA GLY A 374 17.05 3.67 6.50
C GLY A 374 17.80 3.18 5.25
N PRO A 375 17.15 2.37 4.39
CA PRO A 375 17.80 1.72 3.25
C PRO A 375 18.36 2.72 2.23
N GLN A 376 17.72 3.88 2.02
CA GLN A 376 18.21 4.87 1.05
C GLN A 376 19.50 5.52 1.56
N LEU A 377 19.55 5.88 2.84
CA LEU A 377 20.74 6.48 3.45
C LEU A 377 21.87 5.46 3.58
N ARG A 378 21.57 4.20 3.95
CA ARG A 378 22.56 3.11 3.89
C ARG A 378 23.10 2.91 2.48
N GLY A 379 22.23 3.01 1.48
CA GLY A 379 22.64 3.00 0.08
C GLY A 379 23.60 4.12 -0.28
N LYS A 380 23.31 5.36 0.14
CA LYS A 380 24.21 6.53 -0.04
C LYS A 380 25.56 6.34 0.66
N ILE A 381 25.58 5.70 1.83
CA ILE A 381 26.83 5.35 2.54
C ILE A 381 27.63 4.35 1.69
N GLY A 382 26.98 3.29 1.19
CA GLY A 382 27.61 2.31 0.30
C GLY A 382 28.16 2.94 -0.99
N ASP A 383 27.38 3.80 -1.64
CA ASP A 383 27.79 4.50 -2.86
C ASP A 383 29.00 5.43 -2.61
N PHE A 384 29.02 6.13 -1.46
CA PHE A 384 30.16 6.95 -1.07
C PHE A 384 31.41 6.11 -0.84
N LEU A 385 31.31 5.01 -0.09
CA LEU A 385 32.45 4.13 0.17
C LEU A 385 32.99 3.53 -1.13
N TRP A 386 32.09 3.14 -2.05
CA TRP A 386 32.48 2.61 -3.36
C TRP A 386 33.28 3.65 -4.13
N SER A 387 32.68 4.83 -4.33
CA SER A 387 33.31 5.94 -5.05
C SER A 387 34.64 6.36 -4.46
N ALA A 388 34.74 6.40 -3.12
CA ALA A 388 35.96 6.78 -2.43
C ALA A 388 37.09 5.75 -2.55
N LEU A 389 36.77 4.46 -2.72
CA LEU A 389 37.75 3.39 -2.87
C LEU A 389 38.16 3.17 -4.33
N THR A 390 37.21 3.14 -5.26
CA THR A 390 37.45 2.78 -6.68
C THR A 390 37.74 3.99 -7.56
N GLY A 391 37.39 5.20 -7.11
CA GLY A 391 37.44 6.43 -7.92
C GLY A 391 36.27 6.57 -8.90
N ASP A 392 35.29 5.66 -8.88
CA ASP A 392 34.08 5.75 -9.70
C ASP A 392 33.09 6.75 -9.07
N GLY A 393 33.05 7.96 -9.62
CA GLY A 393 32.16 9.04 -9.18
C GLY A 393 32.88 10.12 -8.36
N ASP A 394 32.12 11.06 -7.82
CA ASP A 394 32.64 12.11 -6.94
C ASP A 394 32.17 11.87 -5.50
N PRO A 395 33.06 11.48 -4.57
CA PRO A 395 32.71 11.38 -3.16
C PRO A 395 32.31 12.74 -2.56
N GLY A 396 32.72 13.85 -3.20
CA GLY A 396 32.24 15.22 -2.99
C GLY A 396 32.55 15.84 -1.63
N LYS A 397 32.18 17.12 -1.47
CA LYS A 397 32.22 17.86 -0.19
C LYS A 397 30.83 18.32 0.26
N GLY A 398 29.79 17.74 -0.35
CA GLY A 398 28.41 18.17 -0.17
C GLY A 398 27.96 18.14 1.29
N PHE A 399 26.98 18.98 1.59
CA PHE A 399 26.23 18.92 2.83
C PHE A 399 24.76 18.71 2.52
N SER A 400 24.12 17.77 3.20
CA SER A 400 22.66 17.66 3.17
C SER A 400 22.10 17.46 4.55
N TYR A 401 20.90 17.97 4.78
CA TYR A 401 20.17 17.75 6.01
C TYR A 401 18.69 17.56 5.71
N ASP A 402 18.00 16.82 6.56
CA ASP A 402 16.59 16.55 6.38
C ASP A 402 15.76 17.58 7.14
N VAL A 403 14.60 17.92 6.60
CA VAL A 403 13.66 18.83 7.25
C VAL A 403 12.33 18.10 7.35
N GLN A 404 11.93 17.81 8.59
CA GLN A 404 10.62 17.27 8.89
C GLN A 404 9.56 18.38 8.81
N GLY A 405 8.54 18.15 7.99
CA GLY A 405 7.35 18.99 7.86
C GLY A 405 6.12 18.37 8.54
N THR A 406 4.94 18.86 8.18
CA THR A 406 3.67 18.39 8.73
C THR A 406 3.44 16.89 8.49
N LEU A 407 2.69 16.26 9.39
CA LEU A 407 2.27 14.88 9.23
C LEU A 407 1.45 14.71 7.95
N ARG A 408 1.76 13.66 7.19
CA ARG A 408 0.98 13.18 6.06
C ARG A 408 -0.31 12.49 6.56
N ALA A 409 -1.25 12.21 5.66
CA ALA A 409 -2.53 11.58 5.98
C ALA A 409 -2.41 10.21 6.68
N ASN A 410 -1.27 9.52 6.51
CA ASN A 410 -0.92 8.25 7.17
C ASN A 410 -0.24 8.44 8.54
N GLY A 411 -0.14 9.67 9.06
CA GLY A 411 0.45 9.96 10.36
C GLY A 411 1.99 10.02 10.40
N THR A 412 2.70 9.93 9.26
CA THR A 412 4.16 10.10 9.23
C THR A 412 4.58 11.52 8.84
N PRO A 413 5.64 12.10 9.43
CA PRO A 413 6.13 13.42 9.03
C PRO A 413 6.58 13.42 7.57
N SER A 414 6.23 14.44 6.78
CA SER A 414 6.84 14.61 5.46
C SER A 414 8.31 14.98 5.63
N VAL A 415 9.24 14.22 5.04
CA VAL A 415 10.67 14.56 5.04
C VAL A 415 11.07 15.18 3.70
N ARG A 416 11.75 16.33 3.73
CA ARG A 416 12.41 16.94 2.56
C ARG A 416 13.92 17.03 2.83
N THR A 417 14.75 16.63 1.88
CA THR A 417 16.20 16.79 2.00
C THR A 417 16.61 18.12 1.37
N ILE A 418 17.34 18.95 2.14
CA ILE A 418 18.00 20.15 1.63
C ILE A 418 19.46 19.81 1.37
N SER A 419 20.00 20.26 0.25
CA SER A 419 21.41 20.05 -0.13
C SER A 419 22.11 21.38 -0.39
N ALA A 420 23.37 21.46 0.01
CA ALA A 420 24.30 22.55 -0.20
C ALA A 420 25.63 21.98 -0.72
N ASP A 421 26.35 22.77 -1.51
CA ASP A 421 27.59 22.33 -2.18
C ASP A 421 28.72 22.00 -1.19
N ALA A 422 28.71 22.65 -0.02
CA ALA A 422 29.67 22.42 1.04
C ALA A 422 29.06 22.67 2.42
N TYR A 423 29.63 22.03 3.45
CA TYR A 423 29.29 22.31 4.85
C TYR A 423 29.79 23.73 5.22
N PRO A 424 28.89 24.66 5.61
CA PRO A 424 29.25 26.07 5.81
C PRO A 424 30.37 26.27 6.84
N GLY A 425 31.32 27.16 6.53
CA GLY A 425 32.41 27.53 7.44
C GLY A 425 33.63 26.60 7.45
N LEU A 426 33.64 25.51 6.67
CA LEU A 426 34.83 24.64 6.52
C LEU A 426 35.85 25.15 5.49
N ALA A 427 35.38 25.66 4.36
CA ALA A 427 36.24 26.09 3.24
C ALA A 427 36.33 27.63 3.08
N GLY A 428 35.81 28.39 4.04
CA GLY A 428 35.71 29.86 3.98
C GLY A 428 34.31 30.36 4.33
N GLY A 429 34.18 31.65 4.65
CA GLY A 429 32.93 32.24 5.14
C GLY A 429 32.53 31.78 6.55
N SER A 430 31.43 32.31 7.06
CA SER A 430 30.81 31.86 8.31
C SER A 430 29.36 31.49 8.04
N THR A 431 28.81 30.56 8.82
CA THR A 431 27.39 30.23 8.77
C THR A 431 26.57 31.49 9.03
N GLU A 432 25.56 31.71 8.20
CA GLU A 432 24.62 32.80 8.40
C GLU A 432 23.86 32.60 9.71
N ARG A 433 23.76 33.67 10.52
CA ARG A 433 23.05 33.63 11.80
C ARG A 433 22.04 34.77 11.85
N ARG A 434 20.76 34.41 11.95
CA ARG A 434 19.66 35.35 12.13
C ARG A 434 19.58 35.76 13.59
N GLN A 435 19.57 37.06 13.84
CA GLN A 435 19.35 37.60 15.18
C GLN A 435 17.85 37.55 15.52
N VAL A 436 17.52 36.92 16.63
CA VAL A 436 16.18 36.85 17.19
C VAL A 436 16.20 37.51 18.57
N THR A 437 15.49 38.62 18.70
CA THR A 437 15.37 39.34 19.98
C THR A 437 14.55 38.51 20.96
N LEU A 438 15.13 38.20 22.12
CA LEU A 438 14.43 37.62 23.26
C LEU A 438 14.07 38.71 24.26
N ALA A 439 12.88 38.62 24.85
CA ALA A 439 12.41 39.52 25.88
C ALA A 439 12.04 38.75 27.16
N GLY A 440 12.32 39.38 28.30
CA GLY A 440 11.97 38.87 29.63
C GLY A 440 12.83 39.53 30.71
N PRO A 441 12.27 39.81 31.90
CA PRO A 441 13.06 40.33 33.00
C PRO A 441 14.03 39.25 33.52
N THR A 442 15.07 39.67 34.24
CA THR A 442 15.85 38.76 35.08
C THR A 442 14.93 38.08 36.08
N GLN A 443 15.03 36.76 36.20
CA GLN A 443 14.16 35.92 37.01
C GLN A 443 14.98 35.10 38.01
N ASN A 444 14.37 34.80 39.16
CA ASN A 444 14.94 33.87 40.13
C ASN A 444 14.50 32.44 39.76
N ALA A 445 15.45 31.51 39.74
CA ALA A 445 15.20 30.09 39.56
C ALA A 445 15.74 29.32 40.79
N VAL A 446 14.87 28.53 41.41
CA VAL A 446 15.17 27.80 42.64
C VAL A 446 15.52 26.35 42.32
N ARG A 447 16.70 25.91 42.76
CA ARG A 447 17.05 24.49 42.86
C ARG A 447 16.52 23.97 44.21
N PRO A 448 15.52 23.07 44.22
CA PRO A 448 14.99 22.51 45.46
C PRO A 448 16.02 21.59 46.14
N ALA A 449 15.83 21.33 47.43
CA ALA A 449 16.67 20.39 48.17
C ALA A 449 16.62 18.99 47.54
N GLY A 450 17.77 18.35 47.39
CA GLY A 450 17.90 17.06 46.70
C GLY A 450 17.60 17.13 45.20
N ALA A 451 17.47 18.33 44.62
CA ALA A 451 17.11 18.56 43.22
C ALA A 451 15.79 17.89 42.78
N ASN A 452 14.83 17.71 43.69
CA ASN A 452 13.53 17.10 43.42
C ASN A 452 12.37 18.03 43.82
N PRO A 453 11.30 18.14 43.00
CA PRO A 453 11.11 17.51 41.69
C PRO A 453 12.03 18.13 40.62
N ALA A 454 12.42 17.33 39.62
CA ALA A 454 13.24 17.77 38.50
C ALA A 454 12.48 17.75 37.17
N ALA A 455 12.88 18.61 36.24
CA ALA A 455 12.34 18.60 34.87
C ALA A 455 12.65 17.28 34.16
N VAL A 456 11.75 16.86 33.27
CA VAL A 456 11.87 15.63 32.48
C VAL A 456 12.12 16.00 31.02
N SER A 457 13.35 15.83 30.54
CA SER A 457 13.75 16.04 29.14
C SER A 457 14.95 15.15 28.78
N GLY A 458 15.10 14.81 27.49
CA GLY A 458 16.26 14.07 26.99
C GLY A 458 16.44 12.65 27.56
N ILE A 459 15.35 12.01 28.03
CA ILE A 459 15.41 10.63 28.55
C ILE A 459 15.31 9.65 27.37
N PRO A 460 16.28 8.73 27.20
CA PRO A 460 16.27 7.76 26.11
C PRO A 460 15.05 6.83 26.16
N GLY A 461 14.52 6.45 25.00
CA GLY A 461 13.37 5.54 24.86
C GLY A 461 11.99 6.16 25.15
N LEU A 462 11.90 7.27 25.89
CA LEU A 462 10.64 8.02 26.10
C LEU A 462 10.33 8.99 24.95
N ASN A 463 11.35 9.34 24.15
CA ASN A 463 11.24 10.26 23.02
C ASN A 463 10.35 9.70 21.88
N GLY A 464 10.41 8.39 21.61
CA GLY A 464 9.54 7.73 20.62
C GLY A 464 8.05 7.72 21.03
N LEU A 465 7.76 7.63 22.33
CA LEU A 465 6.39 7.69 22.86
C LEU A 465 5.81 9.13 22.85
N ALA A 466 6.66 10.13 23.07
CA ALA A 466 6.29 11.54 22.98
C ALA A 466 6.00 11.98 21.53
N ALA A 467 6.78 11.49 20.56
CA ALA A 467 6.58 11.80 19.13
C ALA A 467 5.31 11.15 18.55
N GLY A 468 4.90 9.97 19.04
CA GLY A 468 3.73 9.25 18.55
C GLY A 468 2.39 9.67 19.18
N SER A 469 2.37 10.58 20.15
CA SER A 469 1.13 10.98 20.83
C SER A 469 1.07 12.45 21.24
N SER A 470 0.17 13.20 20.60
CA SER A 470 -0.13 14.60 20.95
C SER A 470 -0.67 14.78 22.38
N ARG A 471 -1.14 13.69 23.02
CA ARG A 471 -1.65 13.70 24.40
C ARG A 471 -0.57 13.55 25.46
N LEU A 472 0.58 12.92 25.14
CA LEU A 472 1.68 12.75 26.09
C LEU A 472 2.80 13.76 25.87
N ALA A 473 2.91 14.35 24.67
CA ALA A 473 3.88 15.40 24.35
C ALA A 473 3.93 16.54 25.40
N PRO A 474 2.83 17.05 25.98
CA PRO A 474 2.88 18.10 27.01
C PRO A 474 3.46 17.65 28.37
N LEU A 475 3.51 16.33 28.63
CA LEU A 475 4.07 15.77 29.86
C LEU A 475 5.60 15.75 29.83
N PHE A 476 6.19 15.75 28.62
CA PHE A 476 7.63 15.72 28.39
C PHE A 476 8.14 17.12 28.02
N GLY A 477 9.19 17.60 28.69
CA GLY A 477 9.64 18.99 28.57
C GLY A 477 8.87 19.98 29.47
N SER A 478 8.21 19.51 30.53
CA SER A 478 7.61 20.37 31.56
C SER A 478 8.66 20.78 32.61
N ASP A 479 8.90 22.09 32.72
CA ASP A 479 9.77 22.65 33.75
C ASP A 479 8.95 22.98 35.01
N PRO A 480 9.36 22.53 36.20
CA PRO A 480 8.63 22.82 37.43
C PRO A 480 8.50 24.34 37.69
N PRO A 481 7.32 24.85 38.14
CA PRO A 481 7.15 26.25 38.48
C PRO A 481 8.17 26.75 39.50
N GLY A 482 8.73 27.95 39.28
CA GLY A 482 9.72 28.57 40.18
C GLY A 482 11.15 28.00 40.06
N GLN A 483 11.36 26.95 39.26
CA GLN A 483 12.69 26.34 39.05
C GLN A 483 13.34 26.73 37.72
N SER A 484 12.79 27.71 36.99
CA SER A 484 13.30 28.13 35.70
C SER A 484 13.10 29.62 35.43
N ALA A 485 13.97 30.19 34.59
CA ALA A 485 13.81 31.50 33.97
C ALA A 485 13.43 31.35 32.49
N GLN A 486 12.52 32.20 31.99
CA GLN A 486 12.00 32.10 30.62
C GLN A 486 12.17 33.41 29.86
N PHE A 487 12.60 33.32 28.60
CA PHE A 487 12.76 34.45 27.68
C PHE A 487 12.15 34.09 26.33
N ALA A 488 11.26 34.93 25.81
CA ALA A 488 10.49 34.62 24.60
C ALA A 488 10.78 35.62 23.48
N ALA A 489 10.81 35.13 22.25
CA ALA A 489 10.75 35.95 21.05
C ALA A 489 9.30 36.37 20.75
N ALA A 490 9.14 37.44 19.98
CA ALA A 490 7.86 37.72 19.33
C ALA A 490 7.51 36.58 18.34
N PRO A 491 6.22 36.32 18.07
CA PRO A 491 5.82 35.41 17.01
C PRO A 491 6.44 35.80 15.65
N PHE A 492 6.82 34.82 14.84
CA PHE A 492 7.41 35.05 13.52
C PHE A 492 6.34 35.30 12.46
N ASP A 493 6.54 36.30 11.61
CA ASP A 493 5.61 36.59 10.49
C ASP A 493 5.74 35.60 9.32
N SER A 494 6.84 34.86 9.25
CA SER A 494 7.15 33.86 8.21
C SER A 494 7.87 32.67 8.82
N GLN A 495 7.84 31.51 8.15
CA GLN A 495 8.59 30.33 8.59
C GLN A 495 10.09 30.66 8.73
N VAL A 496 10.71 30.19 9.81
CA VAL A 496 12.15 30.30 10.08
C VAL A 496 12.73 28.90 10.26
N LEU A 497 13.72 28.54 9.45
CA LEU A 497 14.43 27.29 9.60
C LEU A 497 15.62 27.46 10.54
N VAL A 498 15.56 26.80 11.70
CA VAL A 498 16.73 26.61 12.58
C VAL A 498 17.50 25.41 12.03
N ALA A 499 18.76 25.59 11.64
CA ALA A 499 19.61 24.50 11.14
C ALA A 499 21.00 24.58 11.79
N GLY A 500 21.14 23.96 12.97
CA GLY A 500 22.37 23.92 13.76
C GLY A 500 22.21 24.44 15.18
N SER A 501 23.32 24.83 15.81
CA SER A 501 23.41 25.22 17.22
C SER A 501 23.21 26.72 17.39
N SER A 502 22.12 27.10 18.07
CA SER A 502 21.82 28.49 18.40
C SER A 502 22.68 28.98 19.59
N THR A 503 23.05 30.25 19.62
CA THR A 503 23.81 30.82 20.74
C THR A 503 23.10 32.02 21.36
N VAL A 504 23.27 32.20 22.67
CA VAL A 504 22.68 33.32 23.42
C VAL A 504 23.59 33.70 24.59
N ARG A 505 23.70 34.99 24.89
CA ARG A 505 24.44 35.46 26.07
C ARG A 505 23.50 35.62 27.27
N LEU A 506 23.82 34.91 28.34
CA LEU A 506 23.09 34.94 29.61
C LEU A 506 23.92 35.63 30.68
N ARG A 507 23.21 36.19 31.65
CA ARG A 507 23.75 36.80 32.85
C ARG A 507 23.28 36.00 34.05
N ILE A 508 24.21 35.45 34.83
CA ILE A 508 23.92 34.49 35.90
C ILE A 508 24.57 34.95 37.20
N ALA A 509 23.81 34.96 38.29
CA ALA A 509 24.32 35.18 39.65
C ALA A 509 23.73 34.16 40.63
N ALA A 510 24.48 33.82 41.69
CA ALA A 510 23.90 33.23 42.88
C ALA A 510 23.15 34.31 43.69
N ASP A 511 22.16 33.89 44.46
CA ASP A 511 21.54 34.76 45.46
C ASP A 511 22.56 35.09 46.56
N PRO A 512 22.83 36.39 46.85
CA PRO A 512 23.78 36.77 47.90
C PRO A 512 23.36 36.31 49.31
N ALA A 513 22.08 36.02 49.55
CA ALA A 513 21.63 35.44 50.81
C ALA A 513 22.05 33.96 50.96
N HIS A 514 22.32 33.27 49.85
CA HIS A 514 22.71 31.87 49.81
C HIS A 514 23.82 31.68 48.76
N PRO A 515 25.03 32.22 49.00
CA PRO A 515 26.07 32.25 48.00
C PRO A 515 26.51 30.83 47.65
N LEU A 516 26.60 30.56 46.35
CA LEU A 516 27.12 29.31 45.81
C LEU A 516 28.22 29.64 44.80
N PRO A 517 29.37 28.93 44.84
CA PRO A 517 30.51 29.22 43.96
C PRO A 517 30.28 28.78 42.51
N GLU A 518 29.27 27.93 42.27
CA GLU A 518 28.90 27.44 40.94
C GLU A 518 27.39 27.31 40.77
N ALA A 519 26.94 27.36 39.52
CA ALA A 519 25.57 27.04 39.11
C ALA A 519 25.57 25.91 38.07
N VAL A 520 24.79 24.86 38.34
CA VAL A 520 24.44 23.82 37.36
C VAL A 520 23.04 24.10 36.81
N LEU A 521 22.93 24.44 35.53
CA LEU A 521 21.69 24.87 34.88
C LEU A 521 21.45 24.11 33.57
N PHE A 522 20.24 24.19 33.03
CA PHE A 522 19.82 23.46 31.83
C PHE A 522 19.05 24.40 30.90
N ALA A 523 19.64 24.74 29.76
CA ALA A 523 19.02 25.59 28.75
C ALA A 523 18.29 24.76 27.68
N LYS A 524 17.07 25.17 27.36
CA LYS A 524 16.16 24.51 26.42
C LYS A 524 15.54 25.57 25.51
N LEU A 525 15.43 25.27 24.22
CA LEU A 525 14.82 26.17 23.24
C LEU A 525 13.55 25.53 22.68
N TYR A 526 12.40 26.04 23.10
CA TYR A 526 11.10 25.55 22.68
C TYR A 526 10.58 26.30 21.46
N ASP A 527 9.95 25.55 20.56
CA ASP A 527 9.02 26.04 19.55
C ASP A 527 7.62 26.09 20.17
N VAL A 528 7.02 27.27 20.23
CA VAL A 528 5.73 27.52 20.89
C VAL A 528 4.69 27.91 19.84
N GLY A 529 3.69 27.05 19.67
CA GLY A 529 2.56 27.24 18.75
C GLY A 529 1.60 28.34 19.19
N THR A 530 0.71 28.73 18.28
CA THR A 530 -0.32 29.76 18.50
C THR A 530 -1.36 29.36 19.55
N ASP A 531 -1.55 28.05 19.73
CA ASP A 531 -2.38 27.43 20.76
C ASP A 531 -1.68 27.32 22.14
N GLY A 532 -0.41 27.74 22.22
CA GLY A 532 0.42 27.64 23.42
C GLY A 532 1.09 26.28 23.60
N THR A 533 0.91 25.32 22.68
CA THR A 533 1.60 24.04 22.69
C THR A 533 3.10 24.25 22.56
N ARG A 534 3.88 23.60 23.43
CA ARG A 534 5.34 23.72 23.45
C ARG A 534 5.96 22.42 22.94
N VAL A 535 6.89 22.54 22.00
CA VAL A 535 7.67 21.43 21.48
C VAL A 535 9.14 21.70 21.75
N LEU A 536 9.84 20.76 22.38
CA LEU A 536 11.29 20.79 22.52
C LEU A 536 11.92 19.99 21.37
N PRO A 537 12.54 20.64 20.37
CA PRO A 537 13.11 19.91 19.23
C PRO A 537 14.14 18.88 19.69
N ALA A 538 14.04 17.66 19.15
CA ALA A 538 14.87 16.49 19.51
C ALA A 538 14.90 16.16 21.02
N ASN A 539 14.01 16.73 21.84
CA ASN A 539 14.09 16.72 23.31
C ASN A 539 15.47 17.14 23.86
N ALA A 540 16.19 17.99 23.11
CA ALA A 540 17.58 18.30 23.37
C ALA A 540 17.75 19.36 24.47
N VAL A 541 18.77 19.19 25.31
CA VAL A 541 19.05 20.05 26.47
C VAL A 541 20.52 20.46 26.46
N ALA A 542 20.80 21.75 26.70
CA ALA A 542 22.15 22.27 26.91
C ALA A 542 22.47 22.39 28.42
N PRO A 543 23.25 21.46 28.99
CA PRO A 543 23.69 21.56 30.37
C PRO A 543 24.82 22.60 30.53
N LEU A 544 24.74 23.39 31.58
CA LEU A 544 25.64 24.48 31.89
C LEU A 544 26.23 24.27 33.28
N ARG A 545 27.55 24.33 33.39
CA ARG A 545 28.20 24.58 34.68
C ARG A 545 28.92 25.91 34.60
N VAL A 546 28.46 26.85 35.42
CA VAL A 546 29.04 28.19 35.53
C VAL A 546 29.75 28.29 36.87
N SER A 547 31.08 28.24 36.83
CA SER A 547 31.95 28.34 37.99
C SER A 547 32.39 29.78 38.26
N GLY A 548 32.85 30.06 39.48
CA GLY A 548 33.40 31.37 39.85
C GLY A 548 32.34 32.44 40.06
N LEU A 549 31.15 32.05 40.55
CA LEU A 549 30.10 33.01 40.89
C LEU A 549 30.51 33.80 42.15
N PRO A 550 30.55 35.14 42.09
CA PRO A 550 30.84 35.98 43.24
C PRO A 550 29.82 35.82 44.38
N ALA A 551 30.31 35.74 45.62
CA ALA A 551 29.47 35.58 46.81
C ALA A 551 28.61 36.82 47.11
N ASP A 552 28.99 38.00 46.61
CA ASP A 552 28.23 39.25 46.72
C ASP A 552 27.04 39.31 45.75
N GLY A 553 26.83 38.28 44.94
CA GLY A 553 25.77 38.19 43.95
C GLY A 553 26.05 39.00 42.68
N THR A 554 27.27 39.51 42.47
CA THR A 554 27.67 40.13 41.21
C THR A 554 27.49 39.12 40.06
N PRO A 555 26.77 39.47 38.98
CA PRO A 555 26.49 38.52 37.92
C PRO A 555 27.68 38.29 36.99
N VAL A 556 27.75 37.08 36.44
CA VAL A 556 28.72 36.64 35.42
C VAL A 556 27.99 36.46 34.09
N ASP A 557 28.55 37.03 33.02
CA ASP A 557 28.04 36.83 31.66
C ASP A 557 28.68 35.59 31.03
N VAL A 558 27.86 34.74 30.40
CA VAL A 558 28.30 33.54 29.68
C VAL A 558 27.59 33.44 28.33
N THR A 559 28.33 33.01 27.30
CA THR A 559 27.76 32.58 26.02
C THR A 559 27.34 31.13 26.14
N VAL A 560 26.06 30.86 25.92
CA VAL A 560 25.46 29.52 25.92
C VAL A 560 25.26 29.05 24.49
N THR A 561 25.79 27.88 24.17
CA THR A 561 25.53 27.17 22.92
C THR A 561 24.45 26.11 23.15
N LEU A 562 23.29 26.30 22.54
CA LEU A 562 22.18 25.35 22.58
C LEU A 562 22.48 24.14 21.67
N PRO A 563 21.82 22.98 21.89
CA PRO A 563 22.02 21.81 21.05
C PRO A 563 21.70 22.11 19.59
N GLY A 564 22.44 21.48 18.67
CA GLY A 564 22.18 21.59 17.25
C GLY A 564 20.89 20.88 16.87
N VAL A 565 19.97 21.58 16.21
CA VAL A 565 18.69 21.03 15.77
C VAL A 565 18.38 21.49 14.35
N VAL A 566 17.60 20.68 13.63
CA VAL A 566 16.95 21.10 12.38
C VAL A 566 15.44 21.19 12.62
N ARG A 567 14.91 22.42 12.61
CA ARG A 567 13.50 22.67 12.92
C ARG A 567 12.94 23.82 12.08
N PRO A 568 11.92 23.57 11.24
CA PRO A 568 11.12 24.66 10.69
C PRO A 568 10.19 25.18 11.80
N VAL A 569 10.39 26.45 12.20
CA VAL A 569 9.48 27.19 13.09
C VAL A 569 8.45 27.88 12.22
N GLU A 570 7.18 27.48 12.35
CA GLU A 570 6.11 27.94 11.48
C GLU A 570 5.75 29.43 11.68
N ALA A 571 5.12 30.03 10.67
CA ALA A 571 4.59 31.38 10.81
C ALA A 571 3.53 31.42 11.94
N GLY A 572 3.58 32.46 12.77
CA GLY A 572 2.77 32.61 13.97
C GLY A 572 3.31 31.89 15.22
N HIS A 573 4.30 31.01 15.08
CA HIS A 573 4.98 30.41 16.24
C HIS A 573 6.01 31.37 16.84
N SER A 574 6.45 31.11 18.07
CA SER A 574 7.52 31.86 18.74
C SER A 574 8.57 30.93 19.34
N LEU A 575 9.82 31.38 19.39
CA LEU A 575 10.88 30.67 20.11
C LEU A 575 10.91 31.10 21.58
N ARG A 576 11.06 30.14 22.49
CA ARG A 576 11.18 30.39 23.93
C ARG A 576 12.38 29.68 24.53
N LEU A 577 13.31 30.47 25.06
CA LEU A 577 14.43 29.98 25.84
C LEU A 577 13.97 29.77 27.29
N VAL A 578 14.20 28.57 27.82
CA VAL A 578 13.98 28.25 29.24
C VAL A 578 15.28 27.76 29.84
N VAL A 579 15.64 28.31 31.00
CA VAL A 579 16.85 27.95 31.75
C VAL A 579 16.43 27.43 33.12
N GLY A 580 16.45 26.12 33.28
CA GLY A 580 16.06 25.42 34.50
C GLY A 580 17.24 25.10 35.42
N THR A 581 16.95 24.82 36.69
CA THR A 581 17.97 24.41 37.69
C THR A 581 18.08 22.90 37.89
N THR A 582 17.15 22.13 37.33
CA THR A 582 17.04 20.67 37.48
C THR A 582 16.72 20.00 36.16
N ASP A 583 17.26 18.80 35.93
CA ASP A 583 16.94 17.94 34.80
C ASP A 583 17.25 16.47 35.17
N GLN A 584 16.30 15.56 34.92
CA GLN A 584 16.44 14.15 35.28
C GLN A 584 17.50 13.40 34.46
N SER A 585 17.93 13.91 33.30
CA SER A 585 18.92 13.25 32.46
C SER A 585 20.37 13.46 32.93
N TYR A 586 20.57 14.39 33.86
CA TYR A 586 21.88 14.85 34.29
C TYR A 586 22.09 14.73 35.81
N SER A 587 23.36 14.72 36.21
CA SER A 587 23.74 14.83 37.62
C SER A 587 23.56 16.27 38.09
N VAL A 588 22.71 16.46 39.10
CA VAL A 588 22.38 17.77 39.68
C VAL A 588 22.85 17.80 41.14
N PRO A 589 23.55 18.85 41.59
CA PRO A 589 23.90 19.01 43.00
C PRO A 589 22.67 18.95 43.90
N ALA A 590 22.77 18.19 45.00
CA ALA A 590 21.69 18.04 45.98
C ALA A 590 21.49 19.28 46.87
N GLN A 591 22.49 20.14 46.97
CA GLN A 591 22.43 21.37 47.76
C GLN A 591 21.39 22.34 47.15
N PRO A 592 20.42 22.85 47.93
CA PRO A 592 19.47 23.84 47.42
C PRO A 592 20.18 25.15 47.06
N GLY A 593 19.63 25.90 46.11
CA GLY A 593 20.22 27.16 45.66
C GLY A 593 19.23 28.03 44.92
N VAL A 594 19.47 29.35 44.93
CA VAL A 594 18.67 30.33 44.19
C VAL A 594 19.59 31.07 43.22
N PHE A 595 19.20 31.11 41.96
CA PHE A 595 20.00 31.71 40.89
C PHE A 595 19.20 32.81 40.20
N ARG A 596 19.83 33.96 39.98
CA ARG A 596 19.28 35.06 39.17
C ARG A 596 19.77 34.89 37.75
N ILE A 597 18.84 34.70 36.82
CA ILE A 597 19.13 34.41 35.41
C ILE A 597 18.46 35.49 34.56
N GLY A 598 19.25 36.15 33.71
CA GLY A 598 18.79 37.18 32.78
C GLY A 598 19.49 37.08 31.43
N LEU A 599 19.04 37.88 30.47
CA LEU A 599 19.77 38.10 29.22
C LEU A 599 20.89 39.11 29.48
N ALA A 600 22.08 38.87 28.92
CA ALA A 600 23.14 39.87 28.97
C ALA A 600 22.73 41.13 28.17
N PRO A 601 23.23 42.34 28.51
CA PRO A 601 22.92 43.55 27.76
C PRO A 601 23.27 43.41 26.27
N GLY A 602 22.33 43.76 25.38
CA GLY A 602 22.49 43.63 23.94
C GLY A 602 22.48 42.18 23.41
N SER A 603 22.14 41.20 24.26
CA SER A 603 22.05 39.80 23.86
C SER A 603 20.85 39.55 22.95
N ALA A 604 21.08 38.80 21.88
CA ALA A 604 20.06 38.24 21.01
C ALA A 604 20.35 36.75 20.80
N LEU A 605 19.30 35.97 20.53
CA LEU A 605 19.45 34.58 20.13
C LEU A 605 19.96 34.54 18.68
N GLN A 606 21.11 33.92 18.47
CA GLN A 606 21.75 33.78 17.17
C GLN A 606 21.35 32.42 16.58
N VAL A 607 20.39 32.42 15.67
CA VAL A 607 19.83 31.22 15.04
C VAL A 607 20.60 30.92 13.75
N PRO A 608 21.29 29.77 13.62
CA PRO A 608 21.98 29.40 12.39
C PRO A 608 20.98 29.04 11.30
N VAL A 609 21.26 29.55 10.09
CA VAL A 609 20.52 29.25 8.87
C VAL A 609 21.51 28.71 7.85
N VAL A 610 21.16 27.58 7.25
CA VAL A 610 21.91 27.02 6.13
C VAL A 610 21.01 27.03 4.90
N PRO A 611 21.22 27.93 3.94
CA PRO A 611 20.46 27.88 2.68
C PRO A 611 20.91 26.66 1.86
N GLY A 612 19.99 26.11 1.09
CA GLY A 612 20.28 25.02 0.16
C GLY A 612 19.14 24.79 -0.81
N THR A 613 19.38 23.95 -1.81
CA THR A 613 18.36 23.54 -2.77
C THR A 613 17.62 22.32 -2.22
N SER A 614 16.29 22.35 -2.27
CA SER A 614 15.50 21.15 -1.97
C SER A 614 15.74 20.11 -3.05
N ALA A 615 16.29 18.95 -2.68
CA ALA A 615 16.32 17.81 -3.57
C ALA A 615 14.87 17.29 -3.68
N GLY A 616 14.20 17.59 -4.79
CA GLY A 616 12.96 16.91 -5.13
C GLY A 616 13.24 15.42 -5.28
N ALA A 617 12.36 14.57 -4.76
CA ALA A 617 12.44 13.14 -5.08
C ALA A 617 12.53 12.98 -6.60
N PRO A 618 13.44 12.13 -7.14
CA PRO A 618 13.49 11.85 -8.56
C PRO A 618 12.07 11.52 -9.03
N ALA A 619 11.63 12.11 -10.15
CA ALA A 619 10.34 11.76 -10.72
C ALA A 619 10.24 10.23 -10.81
N PRO A 620 9.12 9.60 -10.43
CA PRO A 620 9.03 8.14 -10.39
C PRO A 620 8.97 7.60 -11.81
N VAL A 621 10.13 7.53 -12.46
CA VAL A 621 10.28 7.21 -13.88
C VAL A 621 9.64 5.85 -14.18
N GLY A 622 9.75 4.88 -13.28
CA GLY A 622 9.06 3.59 -13.40
C GLY A 622 7.53 3.69 -13.46
N GLN A 623 6.93 4.52 -12.60
CA GLN A 623 5.48 4.74 -12.60
C GLN A 623 5.04 5.54 -13.83
N LEU A 624 5.82 6.54 -14.25
CA LEU A 624 5.55 7.30 -15.47
C LEU A 624 5.67 6.44 -16.73
N ILE A 625 6.66 5.55 -16.79
CA ILE A 625 6.78 4.53 -17.85
C ILE A 625 5.57 3.57 -17.79
N GLY A 626 5.17 3.13 -16.59
CA GLY A 626 3.99 2.28 -16.40
C GLY A 626 2.69 2.95 -16.88
N ILE A 627 2.47 4.22 -16.52
CA ILE A 627 1.35 5.04 -16.97
C ILE A 627 1.40 5.22 -18.49
N GLY A 628 2.58 5.53 -19.05
CA GLY A 628 2.79 5.66 -20.49
C GLY A 628 2.46 4.37 -21.25
N ALA A 629 2.95 3.22 -20.78
CA ALA A 629 2.66 1.91 -21.35
C ALA A 629 1.16 1.59 -21.27
N THR A 630 0.52 1.88 -20.13
CA THR A 630 -0.91 1.66 -19.92
C THR A 630 -1.75 2.54 -20.85
N LEU A 631 -1.37 3.80 -21.05
CA LEU A 631 -2.03 4.72 -21.99
C LEU A 631 -1.87 4.25 -23.44
N VAL A 632 -0.70 3.75 -23.84
CA VAL A 632 -0.48 3.19 -25.19
C VAL A 632 -1.36 1.95 -25.43
N VAL A 633 -1.46 1.05 -24.44
CA VAL A 633 -2.37 -0.11 -24.51
C VAL A 633 -3.82 0.34 -24.59
N ALA A 634 -4.24 1.32 -23.77
CA ALA A 634 -5.59 1.87 -23.80
C ALA A 634 -5.93 2.50 -25.17
N VAL A 635 -5.00 3.25 -25.76
CA VAL A 635 -5.15 3.84 -27.10
C VAL A 635 -5.23 2.76 -28.18
N ALA A 636 -4.41 1.71 -28.11
CA ALA A 636 -4.47 0.58 -29.03
C ALA A 636 -5.80 -0.19 -28.92
N VAL A 637 -6.30 -0.40 -27.70
CA VAL A 637 -7.60 -1.03 -27.43
C VAL A 637 -8.75 -0.14 -27.96
N LEU A 638 -8.69 1.18 -27.74
CA LEU A 638 -9.67 2.14 -28.25
C LEU A 638 -9.68 2.20 -29.78
N LEU A 639 -8.51 2.15 -30.44
CA LEU A 639 -8.40 2.08 -31.90
C LEU A 639 -8.98 0.77 -32.46
N VAL A 640 -8.69 -0.37 -31.82
CA VAL A 640 -9.28 -1.67 -32.20
C VAL A 640 -10.79 -1.70 -31.97
N ALA A 641 -11.27 -1.09 -30.88
CA ALA A 641 -12.70 -0.96 -30.57
C ALA A 641 -13.43 -0.03 -31.55
N ALA A 642 -12.81 1.09 -31.95
CA ALA A 642 -13.35 2.02 -32.95
C ALA A 642 -13.45 1.40 -34.34
N VAL A 643 -12.46 0.59 -34.75
CA VAL A 643 -12.48 -0.15 -36.02
C VAL A 643 -13.51 -1.29 -35.99
N ARG A 644 -13.74 -1.94 -34.83
CA ARG A 644 -14.81 -2.94 -34.67
C ARG A 644 -16.22 -2.35 -34.66
N ARG A 645 -16.44 -1.20 -34.01
CA ARG A 645 -17.77 -0.52 -33.98
C ARG A 645 -18.24 -0.06 -35.37
N ARG A 646 -17.33 0.30 -36.28
CA ARG A 646 -17.69 0.63 -37.67
C ARG A 646 -18.17 -0.56 -38.51
N ARG A 647 -18.04 -1.80 -38.03
CA ARG A 647 -18.47 -3.03 -38.73
C ARG A 647 -19.78 -3.64 -38.19
N SER A 648 -20.42 -3.05 -37.17
CA SER A 648 -21.60 -3.64 -36.51
C SER A 648 -22.94 -2.96 -36.84
N HIS A 649 -23.02 -2.13 -37.88
CA HIS A 649 -24.30 -1.70 -38.46
C HIS A 649 -24.55 -2.44 -39.77
N ASP A 650 -24.79 -3.74 -39.68
CA ASP A 650 -25.36 -4.54 -40.76
C ASP A 650 -26.88 -4.55 -40.59
N VAL A 651 -27.51 -3.43 -40.93
CA VAL A 651 -28.98 -3.30 -40.96
C VAL A 651 -29.41 -3.60 -42.38
N ASP A 652 -30.22 -4.63 -42.55
CA ASP A 652 -30.87 -4.88 -43.83
C ASP A 652 -32.10 -3.96 -43.95
N PRO A 653 -32.08 -2.94 -44.83
CA PRO A 653 -33.18 -1.99 -44.95
C PRO A 653 -34.48 -2.62 -45.44
N GLU A 654 -34.42 -3.72 -46.20
CA GLU A 654 -35.64 -4.40 -46.71
C GLU A 654 -36.39 -5.13 -45.59
N LEU A 655 -35.69 -5.53 -44.53
CA LEU A 655 -36.25 -6.25 -43.38
C LEU A 655 -36.51 -5.35 -42.17
N ALA A 656 -36.35 -4.04 -42.30
CA ALA A 656 -36.52 -3.08 -41.20
C ALA A 656 -37.94 -3.08 -40.60
N GLY A 657 -38.95 -3.36 -41.43
CA GLY A 657 -40.36 -3.46 -41.03
C GLY A 657 -40.79 -4.84 -40.52
N THR A 658 -39.94 -5.86 -40.61
CA THR A 658 -40.29 -7.24 -40.22
C THR A 658 -39.79 -7.52 -38.80
N PRO A 659 -40.69 -7.87 -37.85
CA PRO A 659 -40.33 -8.12 -36.45
C PRO A 659 -39.27 -9.19 -36.26
N LEU A 660 -39.38 -10.32 -36.97
CA LEU A 660 -38.46 -11.44 -36.81
C LEU A 660 -38.28 -12.20 -38.12
N VAL A 661 -37.02 -12.41 -38.50
CA VAL A 661 -36.62 -13.31 -39.59
C VAL A 661 -35.53 -14.25 -39.07
N ILE A 662 -35.75 -15.55 -39.22
CA ILE A 662 -34.77 -16.59 -38.91
C ILE A 662 -34.39 -17.28 -40.23
N THR A 663 -33.09 -17.45 -40.48
CA THR A 663 -32.59 -18.07 -41.72
C THR A 663 -31.46 -19.04 -41.43
N GLY A 664 -31.63 -20.30 -41.85
CA GLY A 664 -30.62 -21.35 -41.80
C GLY A 664 -30.12 -21.68 -40.38
N LEU A 665 -30.95 -21.47 -39.36
CA LEU A 665 -30.49 -21.42 -37.98
C LEU A 665 -30.07 -22.80 -37.48
N ARG A 666 -28.85 -22.89 -36.94
CA ARG A 666 -28.28 -24.13 -36.41
C ARG A 666 -27.59 -23.91 -35.07
N LYS A 667 -27.84 -24.80 -34.11
CA LYS A 667 -27.10 -24.89 -32.83
C LYS A 667 -26.56 -26.28 -32.56
N GLN A 668 -25.24 -26.39 -32.53
CA GLN A 668 -24.51 -27.52 -31.98
C GLN A 668 -23.83 -27.14 -30.66
N TYR A 669 -23.93 -27.99 -29.65
CA TYR A 669 -23.26 -27.83 -28.35
C TYR A 669 -21.91 -28.55 -28.33
N ALA A 670 -21.03 -28.14 -27.41
CA ALA A 670 -19.79 -28.87 -27.13
C ALA A 670 -20.15 -30.30 -26.69
N GLY A 671 -19.60 -31.31 -27.38
CA GLY A 671 -20.02 -32.71 -27.24
C GLY A 671 -20.83 -33.27 -28.43
N GLY A 672 -21.09 -32.44 -29.45
CA GLY A 672 -21.60 -32.90 -30.76
C GLY A 672 -23.13 -32.89 -30.90
N PHE A 673 -23.88 -32.73 -29.80
CA PHE A 673 -25.35 -32.67 -29.83
C PHE A 673 -25.86 -31.46 -30.61
N VAL A 674 -26.76 -31.70 -31.57
CA VAL A 674 -27.36 -30.66 -32.43
C VAL A 674 -28.81 -30.42 -31.99
N ALA A 675 -29.06 -29.31 -31.31
CA ALA A 675 -30.38 -28.96 -30.77
C ALA A 675 -31.29 -28.28 -31.80
N VAL A 676 -30.71 -27.54 -32.75
CA VAL A 676 -31.42 -26.94 -33.89
C VAL A 676 -30.56 -27.21 -35.13
N LYS A 677 -31.14 -27.79 -36.18
CA LYS A 677 -30.41 -28.29 -37.35
C LYS A 677 -30.43 -27.31 -38.51
N ASP A 678 -31.63 -26.90 -38.90
CA ASP A 678 -31.92 -25.92 -39.95
C ASP A 678 -33.36 -25.41 -39.72
N LEU A 679 -33.47 -24.17 -39.25
CA LEU A 679 -34.75 -23.53 -38.95
C LEU A 679 -34.80 -22.19 -39.68
N SER A 680 -35.83 -22.00 -40.50
CA SER A 680 -36.06 -20.77 -41.24
C SER A 680 -37.55 -20.41 -41.23
N PHE A 681 -37.91 -19.22 -40.73
CA PHE A 681 -39.26 -18.69 -40.77
C PHE A 681 -39.25 -17.18 -40.53
N ARG A 682 -40.37 -16.51 -40.81
CA ARG A 682 -40.58 -15.08 -40.58
C ARG A 682 -41.84 -14.83 -39.74
N VAL A 683 -41.85 -13.73 -39.00
CA VAL A 683 -43.00 -13.26 -38.21
C VAL A 683 -43.33 -11.85 -38.65
N GLU A 684 -44.58 -11.65 -39.03
CA GLU A 684 -45.09 -10.36 -39.50
C GLU A 684 -45.61 -9.50 -38.33
N PRO A 685 -45.71 -8.17 -38.51
CA PRO A 685 -46.27 -7.26 -37.51
C PRO A 685 -47.67 -7.67 -37.03
N GLY A 686 -47.92 -7.56 -35.72
CA GLY A 686 -49.23 -7.84 -35.11
C GLY A 686 -49.57 -9.33 -34.95
N GLN A 687 -48.70 -10.25 -35.37
CA GLN A 687 -48.92 -11.67 -35.18
C GLN A 687 -48.71 -12.10 -33.72
N VAL A 688 -49.60 -12.97 -33.23
CA VAL A 688 -49.30 -13.88 -32.11
C VAL A 688 -48.88 -15.21 -32.70
N LEU A 689 -47.58 -15.52 -32.64
CA LEU A 689 -46.97 -16.73 -33.18
C LEU A 689 -46.71 -17.75 -32.07
N GLY A 690 -47.28 -18.95 -32.21
CA GLY A 690 -46.99 -20.10 -31.36
C GLY A 690 -45.85 -20.94 -31.93
N LEU A 691 -44.74 -21.09 -31.20
CA LEU A 691 -43.69 -22.05 -31.47
C LEU A 691 -44.05 -23.37 -30.77
N LEU A 692 -44.48 -24.37 -31.54
CA LEU A 692 -45.09 -25.61 -31.08
C LEU A 692 -44.16 -26.80 -31.31
N GLY A 693 -44.18 -27.79 -30.43
CA GLY A 693 -43.41 -29.02 -30.60
C GLY A 693 -43.24 -29.77 -29.28
N PRO A 694 -42.87 -31.06 -29.29
CA PRO A 694 -42.63 -31.80 -28.06
C PRO A 694 -41.42 -31.26 -27.28
N ASN A 695 -41.27 -31.70 -26.03
CA ASN A 695 -40.08 -31.41 -25.24
C ASN A 695 -38.83 -31.92 -25.96
N GLY A 696 -37.79 -31.09 -26.04
CA GLY A 696 -36.57 -31.40 -26.79
C GLY A 696 -36.60 -31.07 -28.30
N ALA A 697 -37.69 -30.48 -28.82
CA ALA A 697 -37.77 -30.07 -30.23
C ALA A 697 -36.84 -28.90 -30.63
N GLY A 698 -36.20 -28.23 -29.66
CA GLY A 698 -35.30 -27.09 -29.89
C GLY A 698 -35.91 -25.69 -29.69
N LYS A 699 -37.14 -25.60 -29.14
CA LYS A 699 -37.87 -24.34 -28.90
C LYS A 699 -37.11 -23.34 -28.03
N THR A 700 -36.84 -23.71 -26.77
CA THR A 700 -36.09 -22.87 -25.82
C THR A 700 -34.69 -22.52 -26.33
N THR A 701 -34.01 -23.46 -27.01
CA THR A 701 -32.70 -23.18 -27.64
C THR A 701 -32.81 -22.11 -28.74
N THR A 702 -33.89 -22.13 -29.53
CA THR A 702 -34.18 -21.12 -30.55
C THR A 702 -34.45 -19.75 -29.90
N LEU A 703 -35.28 -19.70 -28.87
CA LEU A 703 -35.59 -18.44 -28.15
C LEU A 703 -34.36 -17.84 -27.47
N ARG A 704 -33.49 -18.67 -26.86
CA ARG A 704 -32.22 -18.19 -26.28
C ARG A 704 -31.26 -17.63 -27.33
N MET A 705 -31.26 -18.19 -28.55
CA MET A 705 -30.48 -17.62 -29.65
C MET A 705 -31.06 -16.29 -30.14
N LEU A 706 -32.40 -16.18 -30.23
CA LEU A 706 -33.09 -14.93 -30.57
C LEU A 706 -32.78 -13.80 -29.59
N MET A 707 -32.62 -14.11 -28.31
CA MET A 707 -32.26 -13.14 -27.27
C MET A 707 -30.75 -12.86 -27.18
N GLY A 708 -29.93 -13.50 -28.01
CA GLY A 708 -28.47 -13.38 -27.94
C GLY A 708 -27.83 -14.01 -26.69
N LEU A 709 -28.58 -14.80 -25.90
CA LEU A 709 -28.07 -15.51 -24.72
C LEU A 709 -27.16 -16.68 -25.12
N ILE A 710 -27.39 -17.27 -26.31
CA ILE A 710 -26.58 -18.33 -26.87
C ILE A 710 -26.25 -17.98 -28.33
N THR A 711 -25.00 -18.15 -28.75
CA THR A 711 -24.61 -17.90 -30.14
C THR A 711 -24.95 -19.10 -31.03
N PRO A 712 -25.60 -18.89 -32.21
CA PRO A 712 -25.81 -19.95 -33.19
C PRO A 712 -24.48 -20.45 -33.75
N THR A 713 -24.41 -21.74 -34.09
CA THR A 713 -23.24 -22.32 -34.77
C THR A 713 -23.23 -22.03 -36.27
N ALA A 714 -24.40 -21.88 -36.89
CA ALA A 714 -24.58 -21.40 -38.26
C ALA A 714 -25.98 -20.74 -38.40
N GLY A 715 -26.18 -20.04 -39.51
CA GLY A 715 -27.39 -19.24 -39.76
C GLY A 715 -27.38 -17.89 -39.04
N GLU A 716 -28.48 -17.16 -39.17
CA GLU A 716 -28.67 -15.88 -38.51
C GLU A 716 -30.13 -15.61 -38.14
N ILE A 717 -30.28 -14.69 -37.20
CA ILE A 717 -31.57 -14.15 -36.75
C ILE A 717 -31.49 -12.64 -36.96
N ARG A 718 -32.50 -12.06 -37.61
CA ARG A 718 -32.67 -10.62 -37.78
C ARG A 718 -33.96 -10.17 -37.13
N VAL A 719 -33.90 -9.05 -36.41
CA VAL A 719 -35.04 -8.38 -35.78
C VAL A 719 -35.05 -6.95 -36.27
N PHE A 720 -36.12 -6.50 -36.92
CA PHE A 720 -36.20 -5.18 -37.57
C PHE A 720 -34.97 -4.87 -38.44
N GLY A 721 -34.55 -5.83 -39.27
CA GLY A 721 -33.37 -5.73 -40.15
C GLY A 721 -32.00 -5.86 -39.45
N HIS A 722 -31.95 -5.78 -38.12
CA HIS A 722 -30.72 -5.90 -37.35
C HIS A 722 -30.38 -7.36 -37.06
N ARG A 723 -29.17 -7.77 -37.43
CA ARG A 723 -28.65 -9.09 -37.03
C ARG A 723 -28.48 -9.19 -35.51
N ILE A 724 -29.00 -10.27 -34.94
CA ILE A 724 -28.86 -10.59 -33.52
C ILE A 724 -27.48 -11.18 -33.25
N THR A 725 -26.77 -10.54 -32.33
CA THR A 725 -25.54 -11.03 -31.70
C THR A 725 -25.60 -10.74 -30.21
N PRO A 726 -24.81 -11.43 -29.36
CA PRO A 726 -24.72 -11.08 -27.94
C PRO A 726 -24.43 -9.58 -27.76
N GLY A 727 -25.30 -8.88 -27.02
CA GLY A 727 -25.20 -7.43 -26.78
C GLY A 727 -25.65 -6.52 -27.94
N ALA A 728 -26.36 -7.03 -28.95
CA ALA A 728 -26.87 -6.21 -30.05
C ALA A 728 -27.82 -5.12 -29.56
N PRO A 729 -27.70 -3.84 -30.01
CA PRO A 729 -28.56 -2.74 -29.55
C PRO A 729 -30.06 -2.99 -29.77
N VAL A 730 -30.43 -3.73 -30.81
CA VAL A 730 -31.82 -4.08 -31.12
C VAL A 730 -32.49 -4.92 -30.01
N LEU A 731 -31.73 -5.62 -29.17
CA LEU A 731 -32.28 -6.37 -28.03
C LEU A 731 -33.04 -5.47 -27.05
N SER A 732 -32.75 -4.16 -27.02
CA SER A 732 -33.52 -3.18 -26.23
C SER A 732 -34.97 -2.97 -26.72
N ARG A 733 -35.28 -3.40 -27.95
CA ARG A 733 -36.63 -3.40 -28.56
C ARG A 733 -37.36 -4.73 -28.38
N ILE A 734 -36.76 -5.70 -27.69
CA ILE A 734 -37.34 -7.03 -27.44
C ILE A 734 -37.70 -7.15 -25.95
N GLY A 735 -38.95 -7.48 -25.67
CA GLY A 735 -39.41 -7.91 -24.36
C GLY A 735 -39.29 -9.41 -24.24
N SER A 736 -38.78 -9.93 -23.13
CA SER A 736 -38.55 -11.36 -23.01
C SER A 736 -38.85 -11.94 -21.64
N PHE A 737 -39.40 -13.15 -21.64
CA PHE A 737 -39.52 -14.00 -20.48
C PHE A 737 -39.07 -15.42 -20.84
N VAL A 738 -37.87 -15.82 -20.39
CA VAL A 738 -37.25 -17.12 -20.65
C VAL A 738 -36.59 -17.64 -19.37
N GLU A 739 -36.78 -18.92 -19.04
CA GLU A 739 -36.23 -19.60 -17.84
C GLU A 739 -36.71 -19.08 -16.46
N GLY A 740 -38.01 -18.83 -16.30
CA GLY A 740 -38.62 -18.57 -14.99
C GLY A 740 -38.33 -17.18 -14.42
N SER A 741 -39.12 -16.77 -13.42
CA SER A 741 -39.06 -15.41 -12.88
C SER A 741 -38.08 -15.29 -11.70
N GLY A 742 -36.89 -14.74 -11.94
CA GLY A 742 -35.83 -14.50 -10.94
C GLY A 742 -36.10 -13.33 -9.99
N PHE A 743 -37.33 -13.17 -9.51
CA PHE A 743 -37.70 -12.06 -8.63
C PHE A 743 -37.14 -12.19 -7.22
N LEU A 744 -36.77 -11.06 -6.62
CA LEU A 744 -36.37 -10.99 -5.22
C LEU A 744 -37.63 -11.12 -4.34
N PRO A 745 -37.76 -12.22 -3.56
CA PRO A 745 -39.03 -12.58 -2.91
C PRO A 745 -39.41 -11.62 -1.77
N HIS A 746 -38.43 -10.93 -1.18
CA HIS A 746 -38.65 -10.00 -0.08
C HIS A 746 -39.07 -8.59 -0.55
N LEU A 747 -38.89 -8.26 -1.83
CA LEU A 747 -39.29 -6.98 -2.41
C LEU A 747 -40.73 -7.04 -2.94
N SER A 748 -41.37 -5.87 -3.07
CA SER A 748 -42.67 -5.75 -3.74
C SER A 748 -42.55 -6.02 -5.23
N GLY A 749 -43.66 -6.34 -5.89
CA GLY A 749 -43.69 -6.45 -7.36
C GLY A 749 -43.18 -5.17 -8.03
N LYS A 750 -43.63 -4.01 -7.54
CA LYS A 750 -43.19 -2.69 -8.06
C LYS A 750 -41.68 -2.49 -7.93
N ALA A 751 -41.12 -2.77 -6.75
CA ALA A 751 -39.68 -2.59 -6.50
C ALA A 751 -38.83 -3.55 -7.35
N ASN A 752 -39.31 -4.77 -7.62
CA ASN A 752 -38.64 -5.69 -8.54
C ASN A 752 -38.57 -5.12 -9.97
N LEU A 753 -39.66 -4.54 -10.47
CA LEU A 753 -39.70 -3.93 -11.80
C LEU A 753 -38.82 -2.68 -11.89
N GLU A 754 -38.85 -1.82 -10.87
CA GLU A 754 -38.00 -0.62 -10.79
C GLU A 754 -36.51 -0.99 -10.78
N LEU A 755 -36.14 -1.99 -9.98
CA LEU A 755 -34.76 -2.49 -9.92
C LEU A 755 -34.31 -3.07 -11.25
N TYR A 756 -35.17 -3.87 -11.89
CA TYR A 756 -34.90 -4.45 -13.21
C TYR A 756 -34.66 -3.34 -14.26
N TRP A 757 -35.53 -2.33 -14.32
CA TRP A 757 -35.38 -1.24 -15.27
C TRP A 757 -34.11 -0.42 -15.02
N ALA A 758 -33.81 -0.10 -13.76
CA ALA A 758 -32.60 0.62 -13.38
C ALA A 758 -31.33 -0.12 -13.82
N ALA A 759 -31.31 -1.45 -13.71
CA ALA A 759 -30.17 -2.28 -14.14
C ALA A 759 -29.92 -2.22 -15.66
N THR A 760 -30.92 -1.84 -16.46
CA THR A 760 -30.73 -1.64 -17.92
C THR A 760 -30.00 -0.33 -18.25
N GLY A 761 -29.88 0.60 -17.30
CA GLY A 761 -29.31 1.94 -17.51
C GLY A 761 -30.17 2.86 -18.39
N ARG A 762 -31.41 2.48 -18.70
CA ARG A 762 -32.32 3.26 -19.54
C ARG A 762 -33.04 4.35 -18.72
N PRO A 763 -33.39 5.50 -19.34
CA PRO A 763 -34.15 6.56 -18.67
C PRO A 763 -35.48 6.05 -18.08
N ALA A 764 -35.81 6.49 -16.86
CA ALA A 764 -36.97 5.99 -16.11
C ALA A 764 -38.31 6.32 -16.76
N ASP A 765 -38.41 7.44 -17.48
CA ASP A 765 -39.58 7.88 -18.24
C ASP A 765 -39.94 6.91 -19.38
N LYS A 766 -38.95 6.19 -19.92
CA LYS A 766 -39.15 5.21 -20.99
C LYS A 766 -39.60 3.83 -20.50
N ALA A 767 -39.83 3.64 -19.21
CA ALA A 767 -40.21 2.34 -18.66
C ALA A 767 -41.66 1.96 -18.92
N HIS A 768 -42.55 2.96 -19.09
CA HIS A 768 -44.00 2.75 -19.25
C HIS A 768 -44.63 1.87 -18.15
N PHE A 769 -44.21 2.06 -16.89
CA PHE A 769 -44.63 1.22 -15.75
C PHE A 769 -46.16 1.11 -15.60
N THR A 770 -46.88 2.23 -15.71
CA THR A 770 -48.34 2.25 -15.52
C THR A 770 -49.05 1.38 -16.57
N GLU A 771 -48.70 1.55 -17.84
CA GLU A 771 -49.30 0.80 -18.96
C GLU A 771 -48.97 -0.68 -18.88
N ALA A 772 -47.71 -1.03 -18.57
CA ALA A 772 -47.30 -2.42 -18.40
C ALA A 772 -48.04 -3.13 -17.25
N LEU A 773 -48.29 -2.43 -16.13
CA LEU A 773 -49.02 -2.98 -14.98
C LEU A 773 -50.52 -3.08 -15.22
N GLU A 774 -51.11 -2.12 -15.95
CA GLU A 774 -52.51 -2.15 -16.35
C GLU A 774 -52.80 -3.34 -17.28
N ILE A 775 -51.96 -3.52 -18.30
CA ILE A 775 -52.08 -4.65 -19.24
C ILE A 775 -51.94 -5.99 -18.51
N ALA A 776 -50.95 -6.11 -17.62
CA ALA A 776 -50.70 -7.33 -16.85
C ALA A 776 -51.80 -7.65 -15.80
N GLY A 777 -52.66 -6.69 -15.44
CA GLY A 777 -53.83 -6.93 -14.59
C GLY A 777 -53.48 -7.41 -13.17
N LEU A 778 -52.48 -6.79 -12.52
CA LEU A 778 -52.04 -7.11 -11.15
C LEU A 778 -52.73 -6.25 -10.07
N GLY A 779 -53.30 -5.10 -10.44
CA GLY A 779 -53.95 -4.16 -9.52
C GLY A 779 -53.06 -3.79 -8.32
N ASP A 780 -53.67 -3.62 -7.14
CA ASP A 780 -52.98 -3.26 -5.90
C ASP A 780 -52.00 -4.34 -5.40
N ALA A 781 -52.07 -5.55 -5.95
CA ALA A 781 -51.19 -6.63 -5.52
C ALA A 781 -49.71 -6.31 -5.80
N VAL A 782 -49.42 -5.44 -6.78
CA VAL A 782 -48.05 -4.99 -7.15
C VAL A 782 -47.26 -4.40 -5.96
N HIS A 783 -47.97 -3.85 -4.96
CA HIS A 783 -47.35 -3.28 -3.75
C HIS A 783 -47.02 -4.31 -2.67
N ARG A 784 -47.55 -5.54 -2.77
CA ARG A 784 -47.24 -6.64 -1.84
C ARG A 784 -45.93 -7.33 -2.22
N ARG A 785 -45.25 -7.90 -1.22
CA ARG A 785 -43.98 -8.63 -1.40
C ARG A 785 -44.19 -9.89 -2.27
N VAL A 786 -43.29 -10.14 -3.22
CA VAL A 786 -43.44 -11.24 -4.20
C VAL A 786 -43.49 -12.62 -3.54
N LYS A 787 -42.91 -12.81 -2.34
CA LYS A 787 -43.04 -14.07 -1.59
C LYS A 787 -44.48 -14.49 -1.29
N THR A 788 -45.43 -13.55 -1.26
CA THR A 788 -46.85 -13.85 -1.01
C THR A 788 -47.64 -14.09 -2.29
N TYR A 789 -47.00 -14.03 -3.46
CA TYR A 789 -47.67 -14.21 -4.74
C TYR A 789 -47.88 -15.69 -5.04
N SER A 790 -49.07 -16.01 -5.57
CA SER A 790 -49.34 -17.29 -6.22
C SER A 790 -48.49 -17.42 -7.50
N GLN A 791 -48.42 -18.63 -8.06
CA GLN A 791 -47.71 -18.87 -9.31
C GLN A 791 -48.21 -17.99 -10.46
N GLY A 792 -49.53 -17.88 -10.66
CA GLY A 792 -50.12 -17.00 -11.67
C GLY A 792 -49.81 -15.51 -11.46
N MET A 793 -49.75 -15.05 -10.21
CA MET A 793 -49.35 -13.67 -9.92
C MET A 793 -47.88 -13.40 -10.26
N ARG A 794 -46.98 -14.36 -10.00
CA ARG A 794 -45.56 -14.24 -10.39
C ARG A 794 -45.41 -14.24 -11.90
N GLN A 795 -46.20 -15.06 -12.59
CA GLN A 795 -46.21 -15.12 -14.05
C GLN A 795 -46.66 -13.80 -14.68
N ARG A 796 -47.72 -13.19 -14.16
CA ARG A 796 -48.16 -11.85 -14.57
C ARG A 796 -47.11 -10.79 -14.32
N LEU A 797 -46.43 -10.85 -13.19
CA LEU A 797 -45.35 -9.91 -12.88
C LEU A 797 -44.18 -10.08 -13.85
N ALA A 798 -43.87 -11.32 -14.26
CA ALA A 798 -42.85 -11.62 -15.26
C ALA A 798 -43.20 -11.04 -16.63
N ILE A 799 -44.48 -11.09 -17.00
CA ILE A 799 -44.96 -10.50 -18.25
C ILE A 799 -44.97 -8.98 -18.17
N ALA A 800 -45.38 -8.40 -17.03
CA ALA A 800 -45.24 -6.96 -16.80
C ALA A 800 -43.78 -6.51 -16.94
N GLN A 801 -42.82 -7.31 -16.45
CA GLN A 801 -41.39 -7.06 -16.62
C GLN A 801 -40.98 -7.11 -18.10
N ALA A 802 -41.47 -8.10 -18.86
CA ALA A 802 -41.21 -8.22 -20.30
C ALA A 802 -41.84 -7.08 -21.12
N MET A 803 -42.92 -6.47 -20.61
CA MET A 803 -43.62 -5.34 -21.24
C MET A 803 -42.99 -3.97 -20.94
N LEU A 804 -42.02 -3.88 -20.02
CA LEU A 804 -41.38 -2.59 -19.71
C LEU A 804 -40.71 -2.02 -20.96
N GLY A 805 -40.97 -0.74 -21.23
CA GLY A 805 -40.55 -0.09 -22.47
C GLY A 805 -41.41 -0.39 -23.69
N LEU A 806 -42.52 -1.13 -23.52
CA LEU A 806 -43.51 -1.51 -24.53
C LEU A 806 -42.89 -2.00 -25.85
N PRO A 807 -42.06 -3.05 -25.78
CA PRO A 807 -41.31 -3.54 -26.93
C PRO A 807 -42.22 -3.99 -28.08
N GLU A 808 -41.77 -3.70 -29.30
CA GLU A 808 -42.49 -4.04 -30.53
C GLU A 808 -42.55 -5.56 -30.79
N LEU A 809 -41.59 -6.31 -30.23
CA LEU A 809 -41.54 -7.77 -30.26
C LEU A 809 -41.43 -8.32 -28.82
N MET A 810 -42.36 -9.17 -28.42
CA MET A 810 -42.33 -9.88 -27.14
C MET A 810 -42.10 -11.38 -27.35
N VAL A 811 -41.21 -11.99 -26.56
CA VAL A 811 -40.82 -13.40 -26.68
C VAL A 811 -41.01 -14.10 -25.33
N LEU A 812 -41.89 -15.09 -25.26
CA LEU A 812 -42.26 -15.78 -24.02
C LEU A 812 -42.05 -17.29 -24.16
N ASP A 813 -41.28 -17.88 -23.23
CA ASP A 813 -41.07 -19.34 -23.19
C ASP A 813 -42.04 -20.00 -22.20
N GLU A 814 -42.96 -20.83 -22.69
CA GLU A 814 -43.96 -21.59 -21.92
C GLU A 814 -44.71 -20.73 -20.86
N PRO A 815 -45.35 -19.60 -21.26
CA PRO A 815 -45.89 -18.61 -20.33
C PRO A 815 -47.08 -19.10 -19.49
N THR A 816 -47.67 -20.22 -19.83
CA THR A 816 -48.87 -20.82 -19.18
C THR A 816 -48.55 -22.05 -18.34
N ASN A 817 -47.29 -22.49 -18.31
CA ASN A 817 -46.91 -23.70 -17.61
C ASN A 817 -47.20 -23.61 -16.10
N GLY A 818 -47.93 -24.60 -15.58
CA GLY A 818 -48.33 -24.69 -14.17
C GLY A 818 -49.37 -23.65 -13.72
N LEU A 819 -50.09 -23.02 -14.64
CA LEU A 819 -51.29 -22.22 -14.34
C LEU A 819 -52.55 -23.08 -14.33
N ASP A 820 -53.54 -22.70 -13.53
CA ASP A 820 -54.88 -23.31 -13.57
C ASP A 820 -55.68 -22.80 -14.80
N PRO A 821 -56.75 -23.48 -15.23
CA PRO A 821 -57.50 -23.08 -16.44
C PRO A 821 -58.00 -21.63 -16.44
N PRO A 822 -58.53 -21.06 -15.33
CA PRO A 822 -58.89 -19.64 -15.28
C PRO A 822 -57.69 -18.70 -15.49
N GLN A 823 -56.53 -19.00 -14.90
CA GLN A 823 -55.31 -18.21 -15.08
C GLN A 823 -54.76 -18.28 -16.51
N ILE A 824 -54.87 -19.44 -17.18
CA ILE A 824 -54.52 -19.62 -18.60
C ILE A 824 -55.41 -18.74 -19.48
N HIS A 825 -56.73 -18.75 -19.24
CA HIS A 825 -57.67 -17.92 -20.01
C HIS A 825 -57.35 -16.43 -19.87
N GLN A 826 -57.11 -15.96 -18.64
CA GLN A 826 -56.73 -14.57 -18.39
C GLN A 826 -55.36 -14.21 -19.00
N MET A 827 -54.42 -15.16 -19.03
CA MET A 827 -53.11 -14.96 -19.67
C MET A 827 -53.26 -14.73 -21.18
N ARG A 828 -54.08 -15.56 -21.83
CA ARG A 828 -54.40 -15.41 -23.25
C ARG A 828 -54.96 -14.02 -23.57
N GLU A 829 -55.90 -13.53 -22.77
CA GLU A 829 -56.47 -12.19 -22.95
C GLU A 829 -55.40 -11.08 -22.85
N VAL A 830 -54.42 -11.23 -21.97
CA VAL A 830 -53.29 -10.28 -21.85
C VAL A 830 -52.44 -10.28 -23.13
N LEU A 831 -52.09 -11.46 -23.65
CA LEU A 831 -51.29 -11.59 -24.87
C LEU A 831 -52.03 -11.06 -26.11
N GLN A 832 -53.32 -11.37 -26.24
CA GLN A 832 -54.15 -10.90 -27.34
C GLN A 832 -54.37 -9.38 -27.29
N ARG A 833 -54.62 -8.81 -26.11
CA ARG A 833 -54.71 -7.34 -25.95
C ARG A 833 -53.40 -6.64 -26.29
N TYR A 834 -52.26 -7.24 -25.92
CA TYR A 834 -50.96 -6.69 -26.29
C TYR A 834 -50.76 -6.72 -27.82
N ALA A 835 -51.09 -7.83 -28.47
CA ALA A 835 -50.97 -7.94 -29.93
C ALA A 835 -51.95 -7.04 -30.70
N ALA A 836 -53.16 -6.83 -30.19
CA ALA A 836 -54.17 -5.96 -30.79
C ALA A 836 -53.70 -4.48 -30.91
N THR A 837 -52.66 -4.09 -30.17
CA THR A 837 -52.02 -2.76 -30.31
C THR A 837 -51.02 -2.67 -31.47
N GLY A 838 -50.95 -3.69 -32.34
CA GLY A 838 -50.03 -3.78 -33.49
C GLY A 838 -48.66 -4.36 -33.16
N ARG A 839 -48.46 -4.85 -31.93
CA ARG A 839 -47.20 -5.43 -31.44
C ARG A 839 -47.17 -6.94 -31.70
N THR A 840 -45.98 -7.50 -31.91
CA THR A 840 -45.83 -8.93 -32.23
C THR A 840 -45.45 -9.72 -30.98
N VAL A 841 -46.05 -10.91 -30.82
CA VAL A 841 -45.78 -11.81 -29.69
C VAL A 841 -45.40 -13.19 -30.20
N VAL A 842 -44.26 -13.70 -29.76
CA VAL A 842 -43.81 -15.08 -30.01
C VAL A 842 -43.89 -15.84 -28.69
N VAL A 843 -44.72 -16.88 -28.63
CA VAL A 843 -44.85 -17.75 -27.46
C VAL A 843 -44.42 -19.16 -27.81
N SER A 844 -43.66 -19.82 -26.95
CA SER A 844 -43.52 -21.28 -27.04
C SER A 844 -44.60 -21.95 -26.19
N SER A 845 -45.18 -23.03 -26.69
CA SER A 845 -46.05 -23.91 -25.91
C SER A 845 -45.94 -25.34 -26.43
N HIS A 846 -46.17 -26.31 -25.56
CA HIS A 846 -46.39 -27.71 -25.92
C HIS A 846 -47.86 -28.12 -25.85
N LEU A 847 -48.74 -27.20 -25.41
CA LEU A 847 -50.18 -27.44 -25.26
C LEU A 847 -50.93 -26.91 -26.49
N LEU A 848 -51.38 -27.84 -27.33
CA LEU A 848 -52.03 -27.55 -28.62
C LEU A 848 -53.32 -26.73 -28.45
N ALA A 849 -54.16 -27.12 -27.48
CA ALA A 849 -55.42 -26.42 -27.19
C ALA A 849 -55.21 -24.96 -26.73
N GLU A 850 -54.05 -24.65 -26.15
CA GLU A 850 -53.71 -23.29 -25.75
C GLU A 850 -53.30 -22.44 -26.96
N VAL A 851 -52.46 -23.01 -27.83
CA VAL A 851 -52.01 -22.36 -29.08
C VAL A 851 -53.20 -22.07 -29.98
N GLU A 852 -54.11 -23.05 -30.15
CA GLU A 852 -55.29 -22.91 -31.00
C GLU A 852 -56.18 -21.72 -30.59
N GLN A 853 -56.30 -21.48 -29.28
CA GLN A 853 -57.15 -20.40 -28.74
C GLN A 853 -56.43 -19.05 -28.62
N THR A 854 -55.09 -19.04 -28.62
CA THR A 854 -54.28 -17.85 -28.28
C THR A 854 -53.54 -17.27 -29.47
N CYS A 855 -53.05 -18.13 -30.37
CA CYS A 855 -52.15 -17.76 -31.45
C CYS A 855 -52.91 -17.58 -32.77
N SER A 856 -52.50 -16.58 -33.54
CA SER A 856 -52.95 -16.39 -34.92
C SER A 856 -52.22 -17.32 -35.90
N HIS A 857 -50.93 -17.57 -35.63
CA HIS A 857 -50.05 -18.34 -36.48
C HIS A 857 -49.26 -19.33 -35.63
N VAL A 858 -48.82 -20.43 -36.22
CA VAL A 858 -48.04 -21.47 -35.54
C VAL A 858 -46.86 -21.92 -36.40
N VAL A 859 -45.75 -22.23 -35.72
CA VAL A 859 -44.55 -22.87 -36.27
C VAL A 859 -44.36 -24.18 -35.52
N VAL A 860 -44.51 -25.30 -36.21
CA VAL A 860 -44.36 -26.65 -35.66
C VAL A 860 -42.91 -27.10 -35.83
N MET A 861 -42.25 -27.41 -34.72
CA MET A 861 -40.88 -27.91 -34.65
C MET A 861 -40.85 -29.35 -34.15
N HIS A 862 -40.02 -30.18 -34.78
CA HIS A 862 -39.70 -31.53 -34.31
C HIS A 862 -38.20 -31.81 -34.51
N ARG A 863 -37.53 -32.37 -33.48
CA ARG A 863 -36.10 -32.74 -33.50
C ARG A 863 -35.15 -31.68 -34.10
N GLY A 864 -35.43 -30.40 -33.84
CA GLY A 864 -34.61 -29.26 -34.26
C GLY A 864 -34.82 -28.76 -35.70
N THR A 865 -35.89 -29.19 -36.38
CA THR A 865 -36.25 -28.75 -37.75
C THR A 865 -37.69 -28.23 -37.81
N LEU A 866 -37.98 -27.41 -38.82
CA LEU A 866 -39.33 -26.95 -39.15
C LEU A 866 -40.14 -28.09 -39.79
N VAL A 867 -41.35 -28.36 -39.30
CA VAL A 867 -42.28 -29.35 -39.87
C VAL A 867 -43.37 -28.64 -40.67
N ALA A 868 -44.00 -27.63 -40.09
CA ALA A 868 -45.06 -26.84 -40.72
C ALA A 868 -45.08 -25.41 -40.15
N SER A 869 -45.57 -24.45 -40.93
CA SER A 869 -45.81 -23.07 -40.48
C SER A 869 -46.96 -22.43 -41.25
N GLY A 870 -47.86 -21.72 -40.56
CA GLY A 870 -49.02 -21.08 -41.20
C GLY A 870 -50.02 -20.50 -40.21
N GLU A 871 -51.17 -20.05 -40.70
CA GLU A 871 -52.30 -19.64 -39.87
C GLU A 871 -52.89 -20.87 -39.16
N VAL A 872 -53.27 -20.71 -37.90
CA VAL A 872 -53.82 -21.81 -37.08
C VAL A 872 -55.10 -22.39 -37.71
N GLY A 873 -55.97 -21.54 -38.27
CA GLY A 873 -57.21 -21.96 -38.90
C GLY A 873 -57.01 -22.83 -40.14
N GLU A 874 -56.01 -22.51 -40.98
CA GLU A 874 -55.68 -23.28 -42.18
C GLU A 874 -55.11 -24.65 -41.83
N LEU A 875 -54.24 -24.72 -40.82
CA LEU A 875 -53.64 -25.97 -40.35
C LEU A 875 -54.64 -26.90 -39.66
N ALA A 876 -55.65 -26.35 -38.96
CA ALA A 876 -56.73 -27.12 -38.35
C ALA A 876 -57.79 -27.59 -39.38
N ALA A 877 -58.05 -26.81 -40.44
CA ALA A 877 -59.06 -27.13 -41.46
C ALA A 877 -58.57 -28.17 -42.50
N ALA A 878 -57.28 -28.48 -42.53
CA ALA A 878 -56.68 -29.38 -43.51
C ALA A 878 -57.17 -30.85 -43.45
N SER A 879 -57.98 -31.23 -42.45
CA SER A 879 -58.41 -32.62 -42.24
C SER A 879 -59.79 -33.01 -42.82
N GLY A 880 -60.50 -32.15 -43.56
CA GLY A 880 -61.64 -32.50 -44.44
C GLY A 880 -62.93 -33.11 -43.82
N GLU A 881 -62.92 -33.51 -42.55
CA GLU A 881 -64.03 -34.22 -41.87
C GLU A 881 -64.96 -33.30 -41.06
N ALA A 882 -66.27 -33.55 -41.12
CA ALA A 882 -67.32 -32.84 -40.38
C ALA A 882 -68.16 -33.78 -39.52
N THR A 883 -68.72 -33.24 -38.44
CA THR A 883 -69.63 -33.91 -37.50
C THR A 883 -70.94 -33.14 -37.42
N PHE A 884 -72.06 -33.87 -37.47
CA PHE A 884 -73.42 -33.35 -37.38
C PHE A 884 -74.17 -34.01 -36.23
N ARG A 885 -74.71 -33.24 -35.28
CA ARG A 885 -75.69 -33.73 -34.30
C ARG A 885 -77.09 -33.57 -34.87
N VAL A 886 -77.84 -34.66 -34.92
CA VAL A 886 -79.10 -34.74 -35.67
C VAL A 886 -80.16 -35.53 -34.92
N GLY A 887 -81.42 -35.15 -35.11
CA GLY A 887 -82.57 -35.81 -34.45
C GLY A 887 -82.85 -37.23 -34.99
N ASP A 888 -82.44 -37.54 -36.22
CA ASP A 888 -82.52 -38.87 -36.82
C ASP A 888 -81.19 -39.23 -37.52
N PRO A 889 -80.26 -39.88 -36.81
CA PRO A 889 -78.92 -40.21 -37.31
C PRO A 889 -78.92 -41.19 -38.49
N ALA A 890 -79.90 -42.11 -38.55
CA ALA A 890 -79.99 -43.08 -39.64
C ALA A 890 -80.42 -42.39 -40.95
N ALA A 891 -81.43 -41.52 -40.87
CA ALA A 891 -81.86 -40.71 -42.00
C ALA A 891 -80.78 -39.71 -42.44
N ALA A 892 -80.06 -39.10 -41.49
CA ALA A 892 -78.94 -38.20 -41.78
C ALA A 892 -77.80 -38.90 -42.51
N ALA A 893 -77.37 -40.07 -42.05
CA ALA A 893 -76.30 -40.82 -42.70
C ALA A 893 -76.69 -41.26 -44.11
N ALA A 894 -77.95 -41.66 -44.32
CA ALA A 894 -78.45 -42.00 -45.65
C ALA A 894 -78.46 -40.77 -46.59
N ALA A 895 -78.90 -39.61 -46.09
CA ALA A 895 -78.92 -38.37 -46.85
C ALA A 895 -77.51 -37.88 -47.22
N LEU A 896 -76.55 -37.98 -46.30
CA LEU A 896 -75.15 -37.61 -46.55
C LEU A 896 -74.45 -38.57 -47.51
N LYS A 897 -74.68 -39.88 -47.39
CA LYS A 897 -74.12 -40.88 -48.34
C LYS A 897 -74.65 -40.72 -49.77
N ALA A 898 -75.83 -40.14 -49.93
CA ALA A 898 -76.41 -39.88 -51.25
C ALA A 898 -75.85 -38.62 -51.93
N MET A 899 -75.00 -37.84 -51.25
CA MET A 899 -74.35 -36.67 -51.83
C MET A 899 -73.03 -37.05 -52.51
N ASP A 900 -72.83 -36.56 -53.73
CA ASP A 900 -71.53 -36.65 -54.41
C ASP A 900 -70.50 -35.78 -53.68
N GLY A 901 -69.32 -36.34 -53.39
CA GLY A 901 -68.24 -35.65 -52.67
C GLY A 901 -68.27 -35.81 -51.15
N VAL A 902 -69.10 -36.71 -50.61
CA VAL A 902 -69.08 -37.08 -49.19
C VAL A 902 -68.60 -38.54 -49.05
N SER A 903 -67.61 -38.76 -48.18
CA SER A 903 -67.00 -40.06 -47.91
C SER A 903 -67.06 -40.41 -46.41
N ASP A 904 -66.81 -41.69 -46.09
CA ASP A 904 -66.61 -42.19 -44.72
C ASP A 904 -67.69 -41.77 -43.70
N VAL A 905 -68.96 -41.99 -44.06
CA VAL A 905 -70.10 -41.61 -43.21
C VAL A 905 -70.36 -42.64 -42.11
N GLU A 906 -70.08 -42.27 -40.87
CA GLU A 906 -70.23 -43.09 -39.66
C GLU A 906 -71.29 -42.50 -38.72
N VAL A 907 -72.08 -43.38 -38.07
CA VAL A 907 -73.08 -42.98 -37.07
C VAL A 907 -72.62 -43.41 -35.70
N GLU A 908 -72.57 -42.45 -34.76
CA GLU A 908 -72.22 -42.68 -33.36
C GLU A 908 -73.27 -42.01 -32.47
N GLY A 909 -74.25 -42.79 -31.99
CA GLY A 909 -75.35 -42.26 -31.19
C GLY A 909 -76.20 -41.24 -31.97
N ASP A 910 -76.29 -40.01 -31.47
CA ASP A 910 -76.98 -38.87 -32.08
C ASP A 910 -76.08 -38.05 -33.05
N LEU A 911 -74.83 -38.48 -33.24
CA LEU A 911 -73.84 -37.83 -34.10
C LEU A 911 -73.64 -38.62 -35.40
N VAL A 912 -73.49 -37.90 -36.50
CA VAL A 912 -73.10 -38.43 -37.81
C VAL A 912 -71.83 -37.73 -38.27
N HIS A 913 -70.79 -38.51 -38.51
CA HIS A 913 -69.51 -38.04 -39.01
C HIS A 913 -69.40 -38.30 -40.50
N ALA A 914 -68.78 -37.39 -41.26
CA ALA A 914 -68.58 -37.55 -42.69
C ALA A 914 -67.33 -36.79 -43.17
N GLY A 915 -66.53 -37.42 -44.02
CA GLY A 915 -65.54 -36.74 -44.85
C GLY A 915 -66.24 -35.93 -45.92
N LEU A 916 -66.01 -34.61 -45.95
CA LEU A 916 -66.67 -33.73 -46.92
C LEU A 916 -65.82 -33.48 -48.18
N ASP A 917 -64.56 -33.92 -48.22
CA ASP A 917 -63.67 -33.91 -49.40
C ASP A 917 -63.74 -32.65 -50.28
N GLY A 918 -63.83 -31.48 -49.63
CA GLY A 918 -63.89 -30.16 -50.28
C GLY A 918 -65.29 -29.57 -50.46
N LEU A 919 -66.36 -30.32 -50.15
CA LEU A 919 -67.74 -29.88 -50.18
C LEU A 919 -68.05 -28.95 -48.98
N PRO A 920 -68.69 -27.78 -49.19
CA PRO A 920 -68.98 -26.86 -48.10
C PRO A 920 -69.94 -27.49 -47.08
N ARG A 921 -69.61 -27.41 -45.79
CA ARG A 921 -70.47 -27.96 -44.70
C ARG A 921 -71.90 -27.43 -44.74
N ALA A 922 -72.10 -26.20 -45.19
CA ALA A 922 -73.43 -25.61 -45.33
C ALA A 922 -74.31 -26.37 -46.35
N GLU A 923 -73.73 -26.93 -47.41
CA GLU A 923 -74.45 -27.74 -48.39
C GLU A 923 -74.85 -29.09 -47.81
N ALA A 924 -73.96 -29.72 -47.02
CA ALA A 924 -74.28 -30.93 -46.27
C ALA A 924 -75.42 -30.70 -45.27
N VAL A 925 -75.40 -29.58 -44.53
CA VAL A 925 -76.52 -29.20 -43.64
C VAL A 925 -77.80 -28.96 -44.43
N ALA A 926 -77.74 -28.27 -45.57
CA ALA A 926 -78.93 -28.01 -46.40
C ALA A 926 -79.52 -29.30 -46.99
N ALA A 927 -78.70 -30.31 -47.30
CA ALA A 927 -79.17 -31.62 -47.74
C ALA A 927 -79.86 -32.39 -46.60
N LEU A 928 -79.27 -32.39 -45.40
CA LEU A 928 -79.87 -32.99 -44.20
C LEU A 928 -81.25 -32.39 -43.89
N VAL A 929 -81.35 -31.05 -43.94
CA VAL A 929 -82.62 -30.35 -43.69
C VAL A 929 -83.65 -30.62 -44.80
N ARG A 930 -83.25 -30.67 -46.08
CA ARG A 930 -84.15 -31.04 -47.20
C ARG A 930 -84.65 -32.47 -47.10
N ALA A 931 -83.84 -33.37 -46.55
CA ALA A 931 -84.24 -34.75 -46.26
C ALA A 931 -85.18 -34.86 -45.04
N GLY A 932 -85.55 -33.73 -44.41
CA GLY A 932 -86.44 -33.68 -43.25
C GLY A 932 -85.74 -33.97 -41.92
N VAL A 933 -84.41 -34.03 -41.89
CA VAL A 933 -83.65 -34.31 -40.67
C VAL A 933 -83.35 -33.01 -39.91
N ALA A 934 -83.77 -32.94 -38.65
CA ALA A 934 -83.43 -31.82 -37.77
C ALA A 934 -81.94 -31.86 -37.42
N VAL A 935 -81.21 -30.78 -37.70
CA VAL A 935 -79.79 -30.62 -37.36
C VAL A 935 -79.66 -29.67 -36.17
N GLU A 936 -79.17 -30.16 -35.04
CA GLU A 936 -78.96 -29.35 -33.83
C GLU A 936 -77.60 -28.65 -33.84
N GLN A 937 -76.56 -29.31 -34.36
CA GLN A 937 -75.20 -28.78 -34.38
C GLN A 937 -74.41 -29.33 -35.57
N ALA A 938 -73.57 -28.51 -36.20
CA ALA A 938 -72.65 -28.92 -37.26
C ALA A 938 -71.25 -28.29 -37.04
N GLY A 939 -70.20 -29.10 -36.98
CA GLY A 939 -68.82 -28.66 -36.67
C GLY A 939 -67.74 -29.51 -37.37
N PRO A 940 -66.46 -29.10 -37.40
CA PRO A 940 -65.37 -29.97 -37.86
C PRO A 940 -65.14 -31.11 -36.87
N ARG A 941 -64.71 -32.29 -37.34
CA ARG A 941 -64.48 -33.47 -36.46
C ARG A 941 -63.17 -33.38 -35.66
N ARG A 942 -62.09 -32.79 -36.19
CA ARG A 942 -60.74 -32.85 -35.59
C ARG A 942 -60.23 -31.50 -35.08
N ARG A 943 -59.44 -31.54 -34.00
CA ARG A 943 -58.76 -30.37 -33.37
C ARG A 943 -57.34 -30.21 -33.93
N LEU A 944 -56.69 -29.07 -33.68
CA LEU A 944 -55.26 -28.85 -34.03
C LEU A 944 -54.34 -29.97 -33.51
N GLU A 945 -54.77 -30.62 -32.42
CA GLU A 945 -54.10 -31.77 -31.80
C GLU A 945 -53.94 -32.97 -32.74
N ASP A 946 -54.97 -33.31 -33.53
CA ASP A 946 -54.95 -34.48 -34.42
C ASP A 946 -54.06 -34.22 -35.65
N ALA A 947 -54.08 -33.01 -36.19
CA ALA A 947 -53.21 -32.58 -37.29
C ALA A 947 -51.74 -32.59 -36.87
N PHE A 948 -51.44 -32.18 -35.63
CA PHE A 948 -50.10 -32.25 -35.07
C PHE A 948 -49.62 -33.70 -34.88
N LEU A 949 -50.47 -34.61 -34.41
CA LEU A 949 -50.13 -36.03 -34.28
C LEU A 949 -49.85 -36.68 -35.64
N GLN A 950 -50.57 -36.31 -36.71
CA GLN A 950 -50.25 -36.78 -38.07
C GLN A 950 -48.90 -36.25 -38.56
N LEU A 951 -48.63 -34.95 -38.38
CA LEU A 951 -47.39 -34.31 -38.84
C LEU A 951 -46.14 -34.76 -38.08
N VAL A 952 -46.28 -35.27 -36.85
CA VAL A 952 -45.17 -35.70 -35.99
C VAL A 952 -45.09 -37.24 -35.87
N GLY A 953 -46.18 -37.96 -36.12
CA GLY A 953 -46.35 -39.39 -35.81
C GLY A 953 -45.97 -40.41 -36.89
N GLU A 954 -45.64 -40.01 -38.12
CA GLU A 954 -45.29 -40.97 -39.20
C GLU A 954 -43.85 -41.54 -39.16
N ASP A 955 -43.04 -41.26 -38.12
CA ASP A 955 -41.74 -41.92 -37.92
C ASP A 955 -41.43 -42.10 -36.41
N SER A 956 -42.26 -42.93 -35.74
CA SER A 956 -41.95 -43.47 -34.40
C SER A 956 -41.08 -44.72 -34.50
#